data_AF-A0A2J7QK73-F1
#
_entry.id   AF-A0A2J7QK73-F1
#
_cell.length_a   1.000
_cell.length_b   1.000
_cell.length_c   1.000
_cell.angle_alpha   90.00
_cell.angle_beta   90.00
_cell.angle_gamma   90.00
#
_symmetry.space_group_name_H-M   'P 1'
#
loop_
_entity.id
_entity.type
_entity.pdbx_description
1 polymer ?
#
loop_
_entity_poly.entity_id
_entity_poly.type
_entity_poly.pdbx_seq_one_letter_code
_entity_poly.pdbx_strand_id
1 'polypeptide(L)'
;MSFVMGHRNRCSPSKAPPPGRVDTSSQLRELRARLKAMALDAFIITRDDGHQSEIPANRDRRYTYISGFSGSDGIAVITREWGAALWTDGRYFLQADIQLSCDWLLMRVGQPGVPHLIEWLVEVLPENSKIGADPKLVPNSVWNAWTSQIGDSSNSLIEVFENPVDRIWNSTTGRPPYSDHKAYVVPERFSGRKWEDKIKDLRAKLDAEGANAVVVTALDEVAWLLNIRGYDIPNNPMVYAYVTVTTNSVNLYVNESKLSTDVKIHLKALSCYSEHCTQIHSYDALIGDLKTNQQKWKKVLLPSRCYNSPGASRAIYSAIPPKKQLAIPSPIIFMKARKNRIEIGGMREAHIRDAVALCDFLAYLEEAIAAGKEWNELQVAQEVDQFRREQNLSRGPSFPTIAGFGPNGASPHYSPFESSNLLKIDGSSTLVLDSGGHYLDGTTDVTRTIHLGTPTDFEREAYTRVLMGSIQLASLVFPFDVPMNSIDVLARGPLWEAGLNYLHATGHGVGAFLTVHEAPITIAYTMGNLTFQEGYFFSDEPGYYHEGHFGVRLENVLEVVKKKTKHNFDGQYFGFVPVTYVPYEPKLINVKMLSPQHRKWLNDYNTKIRTLVGAELKRQHRLKGFYWMMDKTGYIPEHDSSSSSGSISVTALLLTAMQFVAFSRRGL
;
A
#
# COMPACT_ATOMS: atom_id res chain seq x y z
N MET A 1 -14.58 -3.32 -35.45
CA MET A 1 -14.27 -4.71 -35.06
C MET A 1 -15.33 -5.21 -34.07
N SER A 2 -15.91 -6.38 -34.32
CA SER A 2 -17.15 -6.85 -33.69
C SER A 2 -16.95 -7.58 -32.35
N PHE A 3 -17.64 -7.12 -31.31
CA PHE A 3 -18.35 -7.90 -30.26
C PHE A 3 -17.64 -9.00 -29.43
N VAL A 4 -16.36 -9.32 -29.65
CA VAL A 4 -15.63 -10.29 -28.81
C VAL A 4 -14.86 -9.59 -27.66
N MET A 5 -14.57 -8.30 -27.80
CA MET A 5 -13.86 -7.53 -26.78
C MET A 5 -14.84 -7.00 -25.72
N GLY A 6 -14.71 -7.49 -24.49
CA GLY A 6 -15.54 -7.07 -23.37
C GLY A 6 -16.79 -7.91 -23.14
N HIS A 7 -16.86 -9.15 -23.65
CA HIS A 7 -17.96 -10.07 -23.30
C HIS A 7 -17.97 -10.29 -21.78
N ARG A 8 -19.06 -9.87 -21.15
CA ARG A 8 -19.30 -10.02 -19.72
C ARG A 8 -20.29 -11.14 -19.51
N ASN A 9 -19.79 -12.28 -19.03
CA ASN A 9 -20.56 -13.52 -18.86
C ASN A 9 -21.81 -13.34 -17.95
N ARG A 10 -21.82 -12.28 -17.15
CA ARG A 10 -22.89 -11.93 -16.21
C ARG A 10 -23.87 -10.85 -16.72
N CYS A 11 -23.88 -10.56 -18.02
CA CYS A 11 -24.78 -9.60 -18.67
C CYS A 11 -25.85 -10.22 -19.58
N SER A 12 -26.12 -11.53 -19.42
CA SER A 12 -27.18 -12.20 -20.18
C SER A 12 -28.57 -11.72 -19.71
N PRO A 13 -29.49 -11.35 -20.64
CA PRO A 13 -30.85 -10.91 -20.29
C PRO A 13 -31.67 -11.94 -19.49
N SER A 14 -31.28 -13.21 -19.53
CA SER A 14 -31.97 -14.32 -18.85
C SER A 14 -31.45 -14.63 -17.45
N LYS A 15 -30.48 -13.87 -16.93
CA LYS A 15 -29.90 -14.08 -15.58
C LYS A 15 -30.08 -12.84 -14.74
N ALA A 16 -30.48 -13.03 -13.48
CA ALA A 16 -30.50 -11.94 -12.50
C ALA A 16 -29.09 -11.33 -12.36
N PRO A 17 -28.96 -9.99 -12.25
CA PRO A 17 -27.67 -9.36 -12.04
C PRO A 17 -27.05 -9.80 -10.70
N PRO A 18 -25.72 -9.90 -10.60
CA PRO A 18 -25.08 -10.30 -9.35
C PRO A 18 -25.36 -9.25 -8.24
N PRO A 19 -25.39 -9.65 -6.95
CA PRO A 19 -25.69 -8.76 -5.81
C PRO A 19 -24.81 -7.51 -5.67
N GLY A 20 -23.66 -7.43 -6.34
CA GLY A 20 -22.79 -6.25 -6.37
C GLY A 20 -22.99 -5.31 -7.55
N ARG A 21 -23.94 -5.57 -8.46
CA ARG A 21 -24.19 -4.74 -9.64
C ARG A 21 -24.73 -3.37 -9.24
N VAL A 22 -24.12 -2.32 -9.79
CA VAL A 22 -24.63 -0.95 -9.70
C VAL A 22 -25.21 -0.53 -11.05
N ASP A 23 -26.47 -0.08 -11.07
CA ASP A 23 -27.06 0.53 -12.27
C ASP A 23 -26.61 1.98 -12.38
N THR A 24 -25.90 2.29 -13.48
CA THR A 24 -25.39 3.64 -13.77
C THR A 24 -26.04 4.28 -15.00
N SER A 25 -27.18 3.76 -15.46
CA SER A 25 -27.83 4.19 -16.71
C SER A 25 -28.21 5.68 -16.70
N SER A 26 -28.67 6.21 -15.56
CA SER A 26 -29.04 7.63 -15.43
C SER A 26 -27.81 8.53 -15.48
N GLN A 27 -26.74 8.17 -14.76
CA GLN A 27 -25.47 8.88 -14.73
C GLN A 27 -24.86 8.97 -16.13
N LEU A 28 -24.87 7.87 -16.89
CA LEU A 28 -24.37 7.84 -18.27
C LEU A 28 -25.17 8.77 -19.20
N ARG A 29 -26.51 8.75 -19.12
CA ARG A 29 -27.36 9.66 -19.91
C ARG A 29 -27.09 11.13 -19.62
N GLU A 30 -27.01 11.49 -18.33
CA GLU A 30 -26.77 12.87 -17.93
C GLU A 30 -25.38 13.34 -18.36
N LEU A 31 -24.37 12.48 -18.26
CA LEU A 31 -23.02 12.82 -18.72
C LEU A 31 -22.98 13.02 -20.23
N ARG A 32 -23.59 12.14 -21.03
CA ARG A 32 -23.68 12.33 -22.49
C ARG A 32 -24.35 13.65 -22.87
N ALA A 33 -25.42 14.03 -22.18
CA ALA A 33 -26.07 15.32 -22.39
C ALA A 33 -25.13 16.50 -22.09
N ARG A 34 -24.30 16.40 -21.04
CA ARG A 34 -23.27 17.40 -20.72
C ARG A 34 -22.15 17.44 -21.76
N LEU A 35 -21.64 16.30 -22.22
CA LEU A 35 -20.62 16.25 -23.28
C LEU A 35 -21.11 16.93 -24.55
N LYS A 36 -22.37 16.69 -24.93
CA LYS A 36 -23.01 17.38 -26.06
C LYS A 36 -23.03 18.90 -25.87
N ALA A 37 -23.43 19.38 -24.69
CA ALA A 37 -23.46 20.81 -24.37
C ALA A 37 -22.05 21.46 -24.37
N MET A 38 -21.02 20.68 -24.06
CA MET A 38 -19.62 21.11 -24.05
C MET A 38 -18.90 20.94 -25.40
N ALA A 39 -19.61 20.44 -26.42
CA ALA A 39 -19.04 20.06 -27.71
C ALA A 39 -17.84 19.11 -27.60
N LEU A 40 -17.95 18.12 -26.70
CA LEU A 40 -16.99 17.02 -26.54
C LEU A 40 -17.56 15.74 -27.13
N ASP A 41 -16.70 14.90 -27.70
CA ASP A 41 -17.06 13.60 -28.30
C ASP A 41 -16.75 12.44 -27.36
N ALA A 42 -15.78 12.61 -26.46
CA ALA A 42 -15.52 11.69 -25.36
C ALA A 42 -14.98 12.41 -24.12
N PHE A 43 -15.08 11.75 -22.97
CA PHE A 43 -14.51 12.23 -21.73
C PHE A 43 -13.81 11.10 -20.97
N ILE A 44 -12.55 11.34 -20.58
CA ILE A 44 -11.72 10.42 -19.81
C ILE A 44 -11.87 10.78 -18.32
N ILE A 45 -12.16 9.77 -17.51
CA ILE A 45 -12.35 9.88 -16.06
C ILE A 45 -11.35 8.94 -15.40
N THR A 46 -10.33 9.53 -14.80
CA THR A 46 -9.35 8.81 -13.98
C THR A 46 -9.91 8.57 -12.57
N ARG A 47 -9.29 7.63 -11.85
CA ARG A 47 -9.52 7.43 -10.43
C ARG A 47 -8.96 8.58 -9.58
N ASP A 48 -7.87 9.20 -10.02
CA ASP A 48 -7.05 10.07 -9.18
C ASP A 48 -7.76 11.34 -8.69
N ASP A 49 -7.27 11.89 -7.58
CA ASP A 49 -7.64 13.22 -7.10
C ASP A 49 -6.64 14.30 -7.57
N GLY A 50 -6.83 15.54 -7.09
CA GLY A 50 -5.94 16.66 -7.42
C GLY A 50 -4.47 16.47 -7.01
N HIS A 51 -4.22 15.55 -6.08
CA HIS A 51 -2.90 15.27 -5.50
C HIS A 51 -2.33 13.92 -5.92
N GLN A 52 -3.03 13.22 -6.82
CA GLN A 52 -2.65 11.90 -7.31
C GLN A 52 -2.55 10.87 -6.16
N SER A 53 -3.44 11.01 -5.17
CA SER A 53 -3.56 10.06 -4.05
C SER A 53 -3.91 8.68 -4.57
N GLU A 54 -3.26 7.64 -4.03
CA GLU A 54 -3.53 6.25 -4.40
C GLU A 54 -4.99 5.87 -4.15
N ILE A 55 -5.48 6.20 -2.94
CA ILE A 55 -6.88 6.01 -2.54
C ILE A 55 -7.51 7.40 -2.32
N PRO A 56 -8.28 7.92 -3.28
CA PRO A 56 -9.00 9.17 -3.13
C PRO A 56 -10.05 9.12 -2.01
N ALA A 57 -10.30 10.28 -1.39
CA ALA A 57 -11.44 10.47 -0.50
C ALA A 57 -12.77 10.25 -1.23
N ASN A 58 -13.82 9.88 -0.49
CA ASN A 58 -15.14 9.57 -1.07
C ASN A 58 -15.68 10.66 -2.01
N ARG A 59 -15.43 11.93 -1.69
CA ARG A 59 -15.78 13.07 -2.54
C ARG A 59 -15.11 13.01 -3.92
N ASP A 60 -13.88 12.53 -4.03
CA ASP A 60 -13.10 12.52 -5.27
C ASP A 60 -13.25 11.24 -6.09
N ARG A 61 -14.00 10.24 -5.59
CA ARG A 61 -14.29 8.97 -6.28
C ARG A 61 -15.30 9.12 -7.44
N ARG A 62 -15.06 10.07 -8.34
CA ARG A 62 -15.88 10.35 -9.54
C ARG A 62 -16.00 9.14 -10.46
N TYR A 63 -14.89 8.44 -10.63
CA TYR A 63 -14.81 7.19 -11.37
C TYR A 63 -15.73 6.10 -10.80
N THR A 64 -15.76 5.93 -9.49
CA THR A 64 -16.69 5.00 -8.83
C THR A 64 -18.14 5.48 -8.91
N TYR A 65 -18.39 6.78 -8.72
CA TYR A 65 -19.73 7.33 -8.84
C TYR A 65 -20.33 7.12 -10.24
N ILE A 66 -19.56 7.34 -11.30
CA ILE A 66 -20.05 7.24 -12.68
C ILE A 66 -20.21 5.78 -13.14
N SER A 67 -19.35 4.87 -12.67
CA SER A 67 -19.29 3.48 -13.18
C SER A 67 -19.85 2.43 -12.23
N GLY A 68 -19.94 2.73 -10.93
CA GLY A 68 -20.24 1.77 -9.87
C GLY A 68 -19.05 0.89 -9.46
N PHE A 69 -17.93 0.94 -10.18
CA PHE A 69 -16.76 0.12 -9.88
C PHE A 69 -15.83 0.80 -8.87
N SER A 70 -15.42 0.04 -7.86
CA SER A 70 -14.70 0.53 -6.68
C SER A 70 -13.26 0.02 -6.57
N GLY A 71 -12.70 -0.60 -7.61
CA GLY A 71 -11.30 -1.04 -7.59
C GLY A 71 -10.34 0.15 -7.60
N SER A 72 -9.15 -0.03 -7.02
CA SER A 72 -8.11 1.01 -6.96
C SER A 72 -7.23 1.08 -8.21
N ASP A 73 -7.58 0.38 -9.29
CA ASP A 73 -6.98 0.59 -10.60
C ASP A 73 -8.05 0.69 -11.69
N GLY A 74 -7.93 1.71 -12.52
CA GLY A 74 -8.68 1.80 -13.75
C GLY A 74 -8.96 3.21 -14.26
N ILE A 75 -9.41 3.26 -15.51
CA ILE A 75 -9.75 4.48 -16.23
C ILE A 75 -11.07 4.25 -16.96
N ALA A 76 -12.04 5.13 -16.74
CA ALA A 76 -13.31 5.12 -17.46
C ALA A 76 -13.27 6.10 -18.62
N VAL A 77 -13.91 5.72 -19.72
CA VAL A 77 -14.13 6.57 -20.88
C VAL A 77 -15.59 6.49 -21.29
N ILE A 78 -16.20 7.66 -21.50
CA ILE A 78 -17.58 7.76 -21.96
C ILE A 78 -17.60 8.58 -23.24
N THR A 79 -18.16 8.01 -24.30
CA THR A 79 -18.36 8.70 -25.57
C THR A 79 -19.76 9.31 -25.62
N ARG A 80 -19.91 10.40 -26.38
CA ARG A 80 -21.16 11.17 -26.47
C ARG A 80 -22.32 10.32 -26.99
N GLU A 81 -22.07 9.51 -28.01
CA GLU A 81 -23.14 8.88 -28.79
C GLU A 81 -23.52 7.47 -28.31
N TRP A 82 -22.56 6.60 -27.93
CA TRP A 82 -22.89 5.17 -27.81
C TRP A 82 -22.13 4.36 -26.75
N GLY A 83 -20.93 4.77 -26.31
CA GLY A 83 -20.04 3.89 -25.55
C GLY A 83 -19.76 4.34 -24.12
N ALA A 84 -19.60 3.37 -23.21
CA ALA A 84 -18.90 3.54 -21.94
C ALA A 84 -17.96 2.34 -21.79
N ALA A 85 -16.68 2.59 -21.53
CA ALA A 85 -15.65 1.56 -21.44
C ALA A 85 -14.75 1.83 -20.23
N LEU A 86 -14.27 0.76 -19.60
CA LEU A 86 -13.44 0.83 -18.41
C LEU A 86 -12.26 -0.12 -18.52
N TRP A 87 -11.05 0.44 -18.44
CA TRP A 87 -9.80 -0.31 -18.39
C TRP A 87 -9.42 -0.55 -16.94
N THR A 88 -9.06 -1.78 -16.61
CA THR A 88 -8.47 -2.15 -15.31
C THR A 88 -7.55 -3.35 -15.53
N ASP A 89 -6.70 -3.67 -14.55
CA ASP A 89 -5.79 -4.81 -14.62
C ASP A 89 -6.36 -6.10 -14.00
N GLY A 90 -5.55 -7.17 -14.05
CA GLY A 90 -5.91 -8.52 -13.62
C GLY A 90 -6.40 -8.63 -12.18
N ARG A 91 -6.03 -7.69 -11.29
CA ARG A 91 -6.46 -7.68 -9.89
C ARG A 91 -7.97 -7.45 -9.76
N TYR A 92 -8.59 -6.79 -10.73
CA TYR A 92 -9.96 -6.31 -10.62
C TYR A 92 -10.92 -6.85 -11.67
N PHE A 93 -10.47 -7.73 -12.55
CA PHE A 93 -11.28 -8.34 -13.60
C PHE A 93 -12.60 -8.95 -13.10
N LEU A 94 -12.56 -9.72 -12.01
CA LEU A 94 -13.75 -10.33 -11.42
C LEU A 94 -14.64 -9.27 -10.76
N GLN A 95 -14.03 -8.35 -10.00
CA GLN A 95 -14.76 -7.27 -9.32
C GLN A 95 -15.47 -6.36 -10.32
N ALA A 96 -14.79 -5.93 -11.39
CA ALA A 96 -15.37 -5.13 -12.45
C ALA A 96 -16.49 -5.88 -13.18
N ASP A 97 -16.31 -7.18 -13.42
CA ASP A 97 -17.36 -8.00 -14.00
C ASP A 97 -18.56 -8.17 -13.06
N ILE A 98 -18.44 -7.96 -11.74
CA ILE A 98 -19.54 -7.98 -10.76
C ILE A 98 -20.19 -6.60 -10.57
N GLN A 99 -19.41 -5.52 -10.53
CA GLN A 99 -19.91 -4.20 -10.13
C GLN A 99 -20.52 -3.39 -11.28
N LEU A 100 -19.92 -3.42 -12.47
CA LEU A 100 -20.32 -2.55 -13.58
C LEU A 100 -21.71 -2.92 -14.15
N SER A 101 -22.54 -1.94 -14.50
CA SER A 101 -23.77 -2.19 -15.28
C SER A 101 -23.45 -2.77 -16.66
N CYS A 102 -24.45 -3.34 -17.35
CA CYS A 102 -24.24 -3.92 -18.69
C CYS A 102 -24.08 -2.88 -19.81
N ASP A 103 -24.19 -1.59 -19.48
CA ASP A 103 -23.87 -0.47 -20.39
C ASP A 103 -22.35 -0.27 -20.56
N TRP A 104 -21.54 -0.90 -19.71
CA TRP A 104 -20.09 -0.77 -19.70
C TRP A 104 -19.38 -1.93 -20.40
N LEU A 105 -18.47 -1.58 -21.30
CA LEU A 105 -17.45 -2.48 -21.83
C LEU A 105 -16.29 -2.59 -20.82
N LEU A 106 -16.01 -3.82 -20.37
CA LEU A 106 -14.85 -4.09 -19.51
C LEU A 106 -13.62 -4.41 -20.39
N MET A 107 -12.63 -3.53 -20.36
CA MET A 107 -11.37 -3.64 -21.08
C MET A 107 -10.30 -4.24 -20.16
N ARG A 108 -9.96 -5.51 -20.39
CA ARG A 108 -9.08 -6.31 -19.53
C ARG A 108 -7.61 -6.09 -19.91
N VAL A 109 -6.95 -5.11 -19.28
CA VAL A 109 -5.57 -4.70 -19.62
C VAL A 109 -4.62 -5.89 -19.55
N GLY A 110 -3.78 -6.05 -20.58
CA GLY A 110 -2.80 -7.13 -20.67
C GLY A 110 -3.31 -8.42 -21.30
N GLN A 111 -4.63 -8.55 -21.55
CA GLN A 111 -5.14 -9.67 -22.35
C GLN A 111 -4.91 -9.42 -23.85
N PRO A 112 -4.61 -10.48 -24.64
CA PRO A 112 -4.43 -10.35 -26.08
C PRO A 112 -5.64 -9.70 -26.76
N GLY A 113 -5.38 -8.73 -27.63
CA GLY A 113 -6.41 -8.04 -28.41
C GLY A 113 -7.15 -6.92 -27.68
N VAL A 114 -6.82 -6.60 -26.42
CA VAL A 114 -7.37 -5.41 -25.75
C VAL A 114 -6.51 -4.18 -26.09
N PRO A 115 -7.04 -3.18 -26.81
CA PRO A 115 -6.28 -2.00 -27.21
C PRO A 115 -5.97 -1.09 -26.01
N HIS A 116 -4.92 -0.27 -26.15
CA HIS A 116 -4.66 0.81 -25.21
C HIS A 116 -5.75 1.88 -25.30
N LEU A 117 -5.94 2.64 -24.21
CA LEU A 117 -7.03 3.63 -24.07
C LEU A 117 -7.12 4.62 -25.25
N ILE A 118 -5.99 5.20 -25.65
CA ILE A 118 -5.96 6.21 -26.71
C ILE A 118 -6.07 5.58 -28.10
N GLU A 119 -5.45 4.42 -28.31
CA GLU A 119 -5.60 3.63 -29.54
C GLU A 119 -7.08 3.33 -29.79
N TRP A 120 -7.80 2.86 -28.76
CA TRP A 120 -9.23 2.62 -28.84
C TRP A 120 -10.01 3.90 -29.15
N LEU A 121 -9.68 5.02 -28.48
CA LEU A 121 -10.34 6.30 -28.72
C LEU A 121 -10.16 6.80 -30.16
N VAL A 122 -8.96 6.66 -30.73
CA VAL A 122 -8.68 7.03 -32.11
C VAL A 122 -9.42 6.12 -33.11
N GLU A 123 -9.59 4.83 -32.79
CA GLU A 123 -10.35 3.89 -33.63
C GLU A 123 -11.85 4.17 -33.62
N VAL A 124 -12.43 4.46 -32.45
CA VAL A 124 -13.90 4.53 -32.28
C VAL A 124 -14.50 5.91 -32.51
N LEU A 125 -13.69 6.97 -32.46
CA LEU A 125 -14.15 8.34 -32.65
C LEU A 125 -13.96 8.82 -34.09
N PRO A 126 -14.89 9.62 -34.64
CA PRO A 126 -14.70 10.28 -35.94
C PRO A 126 -13.48 11.18 -35.96
N GLU A 127 -12.98 11.50 -37.16
CA GLU A 127 -11.97 12.54 -37.34
C GLU A 127 -12.40 13.89 -36.75
N ASN A 128 -11.44 14.68 -36.28
CA ASN A 128 -11.64 15.98 -35.62
C ASN A 128 -12.42 15.92 -34.29
N SER A 129 -12.44 14.76 -33.64
CA SER A 129 -13.10 14.60 -32.34
C SER A 129 -12.35 15.28 -31.21
N LYS A 130 -13.12 15.79 -30.23
CA LYS A 130 -12.61 16.42 -29.01
C LYS A 130 -12.76 15.48 -27.83
N ILE A 131 -11.62 15.04 -27.30
CA ILE A 131 -11.52 14.16 -26.14
C ILE A 131 -11.23 15.04 -24.92
N GLY A 132 -12.15 15.14 -23.98
CA GLY A 132 -11.97 15.92 -22.76
C GLY A 132 -11.37 15.11 -21.61
N ALA A 133 -10.58 15.75 -20.76
CA ALA A 133 -10.17 15.22 -19.47
C ALA A 133 -9.94 16.36 -18.46
N ASP A 134 -10.12 16.09 -17.17
CA ASP A 134 -9.85 17.09 -16.12
C ASP A 134 -8.34 17.17 -15.84
N PRO A 135 -7.65 18.28 -16.20
CA PRO A 135 -6.20 18.37 -16.07
C PRO A 135 -5.73 18.37 -14.60
N LYS A 136 -6.63 18.58 -13.62
CA LYS A 136 -6.29 18.49 -12.20
C LYS A 136 -6.13 17.04 -11.74
N LEU A 137 -6.78 16.09 -12.42
CA LEU A 137 -6.86 14.68 -12.01
C LEU A 137 -5.94 13.77 -12.84
N VAL A 138 -5.18 14.33 -13.77
CA VAL A 138 -4.32 13.57 -14.67
C VAL A 138 -2.87 13.98 -14.43
N PRO A 139 -1.96 13.06 -14.06
CA PRO A 139 -0.53 13.36 -13.97
C PRO A 139 0.01 13.88 -15.31
N ASN A 140 0.91 14.87 -15.29
CA ASN A 140 1.41 15.45 -16.54
C ASN A 140 2.13 14.44 -17.45
N SER A 141 2.80 13.44 -16.86
CA SER A 141 3.44 12.35 -17.60
C SER A 141 2.41 11.53 -18.40
N VAL A 142 1.27 11.22 -17.81
CA VAL A 142 0.15 10.50 -18.46
C VAL A 142 -0.49 11.36 -19.53
N TRP A 143 -0.74 12.64 -19.26
CA TRP A 143 -1.29 13.58 -20.24
C TRP A 143 -0.40 13.69 -21.49
N ASN A 144 0.92 13.80 -21.29
CA ASN A 144 1.88 13.84 -22.38
C ASN A 144 1.87 12.54 -23.19
N ALA A 145 1.83 11.37 -22.51
CA ALA A 145 1.72 10.08 -23.18
C ALA A 145 0.44 9.99 -24.02
N TRP A 146 -0.71 10.44 -23.50
CA TRP A 146 -1.95 10.48 -24.27
C TRP A 146 -1.86 11.42 -25.48
N THR A 147 -1.30 12.60 -25.28
CA THR A 147 -1.07 13.57 -26.37
C THR A 147 -0.21 12.97 -27.46
N SER A 148 0.88 12.29 -27.11
CA SER A 148 1.76 11.60 -28.07
C SER A 148 1.08 10.43 -28.78
N GLN A 149 0.21 9.68 -28.08
CA GLN A 149 -0.54 8.56 -28.67
C GLN A 149 -1.65 9.00 -29.63
N ILE A 150 -2.26 10.18 -29.39
CA ILE A 150 -3.18 10.80 -30.35
C ILE A 150 -2.42 11.17 -31.64
N GLY A 151 -1.14 11.55 -31.51
CA GLY A 151 -0.21 11.71 -32.62
C GLY A 151 -0.70 12.68 -33.68
N ASP A 152 -0.55 12.28 -34.96
CA ASP A 152 -0.98 13.05 -36.13
C ASP A 152 -2.45 12.84 -36.50
N SER A 153 -3.23 12.17 -35.64
CA SER A 153 -4.67 12.10 -35.87
C SER A 153 -5.27 13.51 -35.81
N SER A 154 -6.40 13.72 -36.50
CA SER A 154 -7.13 14.98 -36.44
C SER A 154 -7.83 15.22 -35.10
N ASN A 155 -7.79 14.24 -34.19
CA ASN A 155 -8.42 14.31 -32.88
C ASN A 155 -7.59 15.17 -31.90
N SER A 156 -8.25 15.73 -30.89
CA SER A 156 -7.61 16.63 -29.93
C SER A 156 -7.95 16.29 -28.49
N LEU A 157 -6.96 16.40 -27.60
CA LEU A 157 -7.13 16.28 -26.15
C LEU A 157 -7.34 17.67 -25.54
N ILE A 158 -8.46 17.85 -24.85
CA ILE A 158 -8.93 19.14 -24.34
C ILE A 158 -8.87 19.17 -22.81
N GLU A 159 -8.22 20.19 -22.26
CA GLU A 159 -8.20 20.48 -20.82
C GLU A 159 -9.56 21.01 -20.37
N VAL A 160 -10.27 20.25 -19.54
CA VAL A 160 -11.60 20.59 -19.02
C VAL A 160 -11.54 20.83 -17.50
N PHE A 161 -11.39 22.08 -17.08
CA PHE A 161 -11.23 22.42 -15.65
C PHE A 161 -12.49 22.25 -14.80
N GLU A 162 -13.67 22.35 -15.41
CA GLU A 162 -14.95 22.06 -14.75
C GLU A 162 -15.38 20.62 -15.04
N ASN A 163 -15.17 19.73 -14.08
CA ASN A 163 -15.47 18.32 -14.27
C ASN A 163 -16.99 18.09 -14.42
N PRO A 164 -17.48 17.55 -15.55
CA PRO A 164 -18.90 17.36 -15.79
C PRO A 164 -19.52 16.33 -14.83
N VAL A 165 -18.73 15.39 -14.29
CA VAL A 165 -19.20 14.42 -13.28
C VAL A 165 -19.63 15.13 -11.99
N ASP A 166 -18.94 16.20 -11.60
CA ASP A 166 -19.29 16.96 -10.39
C ASP A 166 -20.67 17.60 -10.50
N ARG A 167 -21.05 18.07 -11.69
CA ARG A 167 -22.36 18.70 -11.92
C ARG A 167 -23.49 17.69 -11.77
N ILE A 168 -23.30 16.48 -12.30
CA ILE A 168 -24.27 15.36 -12.27
C ILE A 168 -24.40 14.83 -10.85
N TRP A 169 -23.27 14.63 -10.16
CA TRP A 169 -23.27 14.13 -8.79
C TRP A 169 -23.98 15.09 -7.84
N ASN A 170 -23.75 16.40 -7.99
CA ASN A 170 -24.43 17.41 -7.18
C ASN A 170 -25.95 17.47 -7.45
N SER A 171 -26.40 17.25 -8.69
CA SER A 171 -27.83 17.29 -9.03
C SER A 171 -28.60 16.01 -8.69
N THR A 172 -27.91 14.91 -8.40
CA THR A 172 -28.53 13.60 -8.16
C THR A 172 -28.50 13.24 -6.67
N THR A 173 -27.45 12.56 -6.21
CA THR A 173 -27.32 12.08 -4.83
C THR A 173 -26.66 13.09 -3.90
N GLY A 174 -26.09 14.17 -4.45
CA GLY A 174 -25.21 15.09 -3.74
C GLY A 174 -23.80 14.54 -3.60
N ARG A 175 -22.79 15.35 -3.93
CA ARG A 175 -21.39 14.98 -3.78
C ARG A 175 -21.01 15.02 -2.29
N PRO A 176 -20.38 13.98 -1.72
CA PRO A 176 -20.00 13.94 -0.30
C PRO A 176 -19.22 15.20 0.12
N PRO A 177 -19.36 15.71 1.36
CA PRO A 177 -18.58 16.86 1.83
C PRO A 177 -17.08 16.54 1.99
N TYR A 178 -16.24 17.57 2.10
CA TYR A 178 -14.90 17.38 2.68
C TYR A 178 -15.06 17.03 4.16
N SER A 179 -14.08 16.33 4.73
CA SER A 179 -13.99 16.20 6.19
C SER A 179 -13.97 17.59 6.82
N ASP A 180 -14.58 17.76 7.98
CA ASP A 180 -14.53 18.98 8.80
C ASP A 180 -13.46 18.91 9.90
N HIS A 181 -12.81 17.75 10.08
CA HIS A 181 -11.76 17.56 11.07
C HIS A 181 -10.54 18.42 10.78
N LYS A 182 -10.01 19.03 11.83
CA LYS A 182 -8.82 19.89 11.77
C LYS A 182 -7.54 19.08 11.67
N ALA A 183 -6.57 19.65 10.99
CA ALA A 183 -5.20 19.18 11.03
C ALA A 183 -4.61 19.34 12.43
N TYR A 184 -3.59 18.55 12.73
CA TYR A 184 -2.87 18.56 14.00
C TYR A 184 -1.37 18.42 13.77
N VAL A 185 -0.60 18.88 14.75
CA VAL A 185 0.87 18.83 14.73
C VAL A 185 1.34 17.44 15.14
N VAL A 186 2.38 16.94 14.47
CA VAL A 186 3.17 15.79 14.92
C VAL A 186 4.39 16.32 15.68
N PRO A 187 4.46 16.13 17.01
CA PRO A 187 5.58 16.62 17.80
C PRO A 187 6.93 16.02 17.39
N GLU A 188 8.00 16.77 17.64
CA GLU A 188 9.39 16.35 17.34
C GLU A 188 9.82 15.05 18.00
N ARG A 189 9.20 14.67 19.13
CA ARG A 189 9.44 13.36 19.77
C ARG A 189 9.06 12.17 18.89
N PHE A 190 8.25 12.38 17.85
CA PHE A 190 7.87 11.35 16.86
C PHE A 190 8.55 11.60 15.51
N SER A 191 8.60 12.87 15.05
CA SER A 191 9.21 13.19 13.74
C SER A 191 10.75 13.29 13.77
N GLY A 192 11.35 13.47 14.93
CA GLY A 192 12.80 13.60 15.14
C GLY A 192 13.44 14.87 14.60
N ARG A 193 12.70 15.71 13.88
CA ARG A 193 13.20 16.91 13.21
C ARG A 193 12.13 18.00 13.14
N LYS A 194 12.55 19.26 13.23
CA LYS A 194 11.71 20.44 12.98
C LYS A 194 11.35 20.58 11.51
N TRP A 195 10.21 21.21 11.23
CA TRP A 195 9.79 21.46 9.84
C TRP A 195 10.72 22.49 9.17
N GLU A 196 11.23 23.46 9.93
CA GLU A 196 12.17 24.47 9.44
C GLU A 196 13.48 23.85 8.95
N ASP A 197 13.99 22.83 9.64
CA ASP A 197 15.19 22.11 9.23
C ASP A 197 14.96 21.34 7.93
N LYS A 198 13.76 20.78 7.75
CA LYS A 198 13.37 20.10 6.50
C LYS A 198 13.27 21.08 5.34
N ILE A 199 12.72 22.28 5.56
CA ILE A 199 12.67 23.37 4.56
C ILE A 199 14.07 23.83 4.18
N LYS A 200 14.98 23.96 5.16
CA LYS A 200 16.38 24.32 4.92
C LYS A 200 17.08 23.31 4.00
N ASP A 201 16.94 22.02 4.28
CA ASP A 201 17.50 20.96 3.45
C ASP A 201 16.88 20.95 2.03
N LEU A 202 15.56 21.17 1.94
CA LEU A 202 14.88 21.28 0.66
C LEU A 202 15.43 22.45 -0.16
N ARG A 203 15.60 23.63 0.44
CA ARG A 203 16.20 24.80 -0.25
C ARG A 203 17.61 24.51 -0.75
N ALA A 204 18.44 23.83 0.03
CA ALA A 204 19.79 23.43 -0.40
C ALA A 204 19.75 22.47 -1.61
N LYS A 205 18.77 21.55 -1.64
CA LYS A 205 18.55 20.66 -2.80
C LYS A 205 18.06 21.41 -4.03
N LEU A 206 17.19 22.42 -3.87
CA LEU A 206 16.75 23.26 -5.00
C LEU A 206 17.92 24.04 -5.60
N ASP A 207 18.77 24.62 -4.75
CA ASP A 207 19.96 25.36 -5.19
C ASP A 207 20.92 24.47 -6.00
N ALA A 208 21.17 23.24 -5.53
CA ALA A 208 21.99 22.26 -6.24
C ALA A 208 21.45 21.88 -7.63
N GLU A 209 20.12 21.93 -7.82
CA GLU A 209 19.44 21.67 -9.10
C GLU A 209 19.23 22.96 -9.94
N GLY A 210 19.71 24.11 -9.46
CA GLY A 210 19.52 25.42 -10.11
C GLY A 210 18.07 25.92 -10.11
N ALA A 211 17.22 25.39 -9.23
CA ALA A 211 15.83 25.81 -9.04
C ALA A 211 15.70 26.84 -7.91
N ASN A 212 14.80 27.82 -8.06
CA ASN A 212 14.54 28.82 -7.03
C ASN A 212 13.10 28.78 -6.49
N ALA A 213 12.30 27.81 -6.94
CA ALA A 213 10.99 27.48 -6.41
C ALA A 213 10.68 25.99 -6.62
N VAL A 214 9.82 25.43 -5.77
CA VAL A 214 9.23 24.09 -5.93
C VAL A 214 7.75 24.12 -5.60
N VAL A 215 6.97 23.32 -6.32
CA VAL A 215 5.57 23.04 -6.01
C VAL A 215 5.47 21.64 -5.42
N VAL A 216 5.05 21.53 -4.17
CA VAL A 216 4.82 20.26 -3.48
C VAL A 216 3.35 19.92 -3.59
N THR A 217 3.06 18.78 -4.23
CA THR A 217 1.69 18.37 -4.59
C THR A 217 1.25 17.10 -3.90
N ALA A 218 2.14 16.16 -3.61
CA ALA A 218 1.78 14.94 -2.91
C ALA A 218 1.48 15.24 -1.43
N LEU A 219 0.36 14.73 -0.93
CA LEU A 219 -0.14 15.08 0.41
C LEU A 219 0.77 14.56 1.54
N ASP A 220 1.41 13.41 1.32
CA ASP A 220 2.38 12.82 2.23
C ASP A 220 3.66 13.67 2.33
N GLU A 221 4.11 14.25 1.22
CA GLU A 221 5.21 15.20 1.21
C GLU A 221 4.86 16.48 1.97
N VAL A 222 3.65 17.03 1.77
CA VAL A 222 3.18 18.21 2.53
C VAL A 222 3.12 17.91 4.04
N ALA A 223 2.51 16.77 4.40
CA ALA A 223 2.39 16.34 5.79
C ALA A 223 3.76 16.13 6.45
N TRP A 224 4.69 15.47 5.77
CA TRP A 224 6.05 15.24 6.27
C TRP A 224 6.84 16.53 6.39
N LEU A 225 6.80 17.39 5.36
CA LEU A 225 7.58 18.62 5.29
C LEU A 225 7.23 19.57 6.44
N LEU A 226 5.93 19.69 6.74
CA LEU A 226 5.41 20.62 7.73
C LEU A 226 5.17 20.01 9.12
N ASN A 227 5.42 18.71 9.31
CA ASN A 227 5.08 17.97 10.54
C ASN A 227 3.60 18.15 10.96
N ILE A 228 2.69 18.13 10.00
CA ILE A 228 1.25 18.15 10.25
C ILE A 228 0.60 16.89 9.69
N ARG A 229 -0.54 16.52 10.25
CA ARG A 229 -1.38 15.41 9.80
C ARG A 229 -2.84 15.84 9.77
N GLY A 230 -3.66 15.09 9.06
CA GLY A 230 -5.08 15.36 8.90
C GLY A 230 -5.92 14.08 8.84
N TYR A 231 -7.15 14.25 8.37
CA TYR A 231 -8.18 13.21 8.29
C TYR A 231 -8.93 13.26 6.95
N ASP A 232 -8.34 13.92 5.95
CA ASP A 232 -9.04 14.20 4.69
C ASP A 232 -9.12 12.99 3.76
N ILE A 233 -8.14 12.10 3.85
CA ILE A 233 -8.08 10.87 3.08
C ILE A 233 -8.33 9.68 4.03
N PRO A 234 -9.28 8.78 3.72
CA PRO A 234 -9.48 7.58 4.51
C PRO A 234 -8.18 6.78 4.65
N ASN A 235 -7.88 6.35 5.87
CA ASN A 235 -6.71 5.54 6.21
C ASN A 235 -5.36 6.17 5.83
N ASN A 236 -5.31 7.47 5.57
CA ASN A 236 -4.07 8.18 5.27
C ASN A 236 -4.10 9.51 6.04
N PRO A 237 -3.17 9.76 6.99
CA PRO A 237 -3.27 10.85 7.96
C PRO A 237 -2.90 12.22 7.34
N MET A 238 -3.55 12.59 6.24
CA MET A 238 -3.19 13.74 5.41
C MET A 238 -4.26 14.83 5.44
N VAL A 239 -3.85 16.05 5.09
CA VAL A 239 -4.71 17.22 4.92
C VAL A 239 -4.59 17.70 3.48
N TYR A 240 -5.70 17.98 2.80
CA TYR A 240 -5.71 18.54 1.44
C TYR A 240 -4.98 19.88 1.42
N ALA A 241 -3.79 19.89 0.86
CA ALA A 241 -2.96 21.06 0.81
C ALA A 241 -1.88 20.98 -0.27
N TYR A 242 -1.46 22.14 -0.75
CA TYR A 242 -0.23 22.30 -1.55
C TYR A 242 0.74 23.20 -0.81
N VAL A 243 2.04 23.02 -1.07
CA VAL A 243 3.07 23.94 -0.57
C VAL A 243 3.90 24.45 -1.73
N THR A 244 4.16 25.76 -1.76
CA THR A 244 5.26 26.29 -2.59
C THR A 244 6.38 26.78 -1.68
N VAL A 245 7.59 26.34 -1.97
CA VAL A 245 8.80 26.79 -1.27
C VAL A 245 9.67 27.54 -2.26
N THR A 246 10.05 28.76 -1.89
CA THR A 246 11.05 29.55 -2.61
C THR A 246 12.31 29.66 -1.74
N THR A 247 13.32 30.37 -2.24
CA THR A 247 14.51 30.72 -1.45
C THR A 247 14.15 31.44 -0.15
N ASN A 248 13.07 32.25 -0.14
CA ASN A 248 12.78 33.18 0.96
C ASN A 248 11.34 33.06 1.52
N SER A 249 10.51 32.14 1.01
CA SER A 249 9.12 32.00 1.46
C SER A 249 8.64 30.55 1.45
N VAL A 250 7.65 30.29 2.30
CA VAL A 250 6.88 29.04 2.34
C VAL A 250 5.41 29.43 2.29
N ASN A 251 4.68 28.97 1.27
CA ASN A 251 3.25 29.23 1.11
C ASN A 251 2.49 27.91 1.23
N LEU A 252 1.51 27.86 2.12
CA LEU A 252 0.61 26.73 2.32
C LEU A 252 -0.76 27.07 1.76
N TYR A 253 -1.19 26.33 0.75
CA TYR A 253 -2.51 26.42 0.14
C TYR A 253 -3.40 25.37 0.77
N VAL A 254 -4.33 25.79 1.62
CA VAL A 254 -5.17 24.90 2.43
C VAL A 254 -6.49 25.59 2.74
N ASN A 255 -7.55 24.83 3.01
CA ASN A 255 -8.73 25.42 3.60
C ASN A 255 -8.40 25.87 5.04
N GLU A 256 -8.41 27.17 5.31
CA GLU A 256 -7.97 27.72 6.60
C GLU A 256 -8.77 27.16 7.79
N SER A 257 -10.02 26.73 7.59
CA SER A 257 -10.83 26.10 8.65
C SER A 257 -10.21 24.80 9.19
N LYS A 258 -9.34 24.16 8.39
CA LYS A 258 -8.57 22.97 8.78
C LYS A 258 -7.49 23.27 9.79
N LEU A 259 -7.04 24.52 9.91
CA LEU A 259 -5.92 24.88 10.76
C LEU A 259 -6.41 25.26 12.16
N SER A 260 -6.09 24.43 13.14
CA SER A 260 -6.25 24.79 14.55
C SER A 260 -5.27 25.90 14.95
N THR A 261 -5.52 26.56 16.08
CA THR A 261 -4.60 27.55 16.64
C THR A 261 -3.20 26.96 16.85
N ASP A 262 -3.11 25.73 17.36
CA ASP A 262 -1.83 25.05 17.58
C ASP A 262 -1.06 24.82 16.29
N VAL A 263 -1.75 24.45 15.21
CA VAL A 263 -1.12 24.32 13.87
C VAL A 263 -0.64 25.68 13.37
N LYS A 264 -1.45 26.74 13.51
CA LYS A 264 -1.04 28.11 13.11
C LYS A 264 0.18 28.59 13.91
N ILE A 265 0.26 28.29 15.21
CA ILE A 265 1.41 28.60 16.06
C ILE A 265 2.64 27.82 15.61
N HIS A 266 2.51 26.50 15.42
CA HIS A 266 3.59 25.61 14.95
C HIS A 266 4.19 26.08 13.61
N LEU A 267 3.34 26.48 12.67
CA LEU A 267 3.75 26.99 11.35
C LEU A 267 4.17 28.47 11.35
N LYS A 268 4.10 29.14 12.51
CA LYS A 268 4.33 30.59 12.69
C LYS A 268 3.49 31.44 11.71
N ALA A 269 2.26 31.00 11.46
CA ALA A 269 1.38 31.55 10.45
C ALA A 269 0.60 32.80 10.89
N LEU A 270 0.58 33.12 12.20
CA LEU A 270 -0.17 34.27 12.74
C LEU A 270 0.43 35.62 12.32
N SER A 271 1.76 35.68 12.09
CA SER A 271 2.50 36.88 11.71
C SER A 271 3.73 36.47 10.89
N CYS A 272 3.58 36.33 9.57
CA CYS A 272 4.64 35.81 8.72
C CYS A 272 5.33 36.87 7.86
N TYR A 273 6.55 37.25 8.27
CA TYR A 273 7.38 38.27 7.60
C TYR A 273 8.80 37.81 7.29
N SER A 274 9.09 36.50 7.39
CA SER A 274 10.43 35.94 7.18
C SER A 274 10.39 34.61 6.42
N GLU A 275 11.56 34.08 6.08
CA GLU A 275 11.68 32.80 5.38
C GLU A 275 11.47 31.57 6.27
N HIS A 276 11.22 31.77 7.57
CA HIS A 276 11.06 30.74 8.60
C HIS A 276 9.62 30.62 9.13
N CYS A 277 8.65 31.18 8.41
CA CYS A 277 7.24 31.10 8.71
C CYS A 277 6.45 30.72 7.45
N THR A 278 5.18 30.35 7.64
CA THR A 278 4.30 29.91 6.55
C THR A 278 3.23 30.97 6.27
N GLN A 279 3.08 31.36 5.00
CA GLN A 279 1.97 32.18 4.52
C GLN A 279 0.79 31.28 4.14
N ILE A 280 -0.40 31.55 4.67
CA ILE A 280 -1.61 30.74 4.41
C ILE A 280 -2.40 31.35 3.26
N HIS A 281 -2.75 30.52 2.29
CA HIS A 281 -3.56 30.87 1.13
C HIS A 281 -4.74 29.91 1.01
N SER A 282 -5.81 30.36 0.34
CA SER A 282 -6.93 29.47 -0.01
C SER A 282 -6.44 28.32 -0.88
N TYR A 283 -6.93 27.10 -0.62
CA TYR A 283 -6.59 25.89 -1.38
C TYR A 283 -6.74 26.08 -2.90
N ASP A 284 -7.83 26.73 -3.34
CA ASP A 284 -8.13 26.93 -4.77
C ASP A 284 -7.30 28.04 -5.43
N ALA A 285 -6.55 28.84 -4.65
CA ALA A 285 -5.75 29.95 -5.17
C ALA A 285 -4.48 29.49 -5.92
N LEU A 286 -4.02 28.24 -5.69
CA LEU A 286 -2.74 27.74 -6.19
C LEU A 286 -2.52 28.03 -7.67
N ILE A 287 -3.45 27.63 -8.55
CA ILE A 287 -3.24 27.74 -10.01
C ILE A 287 -3.11 29.21 -10.45
N GLY A 288 -3.91 30.11 -9.87
CA GLY A 288 -3.82 31.54 -10.14
C GLY A 288 -2.49 32.14 -9.65
N ASP A 289 -2.07 31.72 -8.46
CA ASP A 289 -0.81 32.13 -7.86
C ASP A 289 0.40 31.61 -8.63
N LEU A 290 0.37 30.37 -9.13
CA LEU A 290 1.43 29.83 -9.97
C LEU A 290 1.59 30.65 -11.26
N LYS A 291 0.48 30.99 -11.93
CA LYS A 291 0.48 31.83 -13.15
C LYS A 291 1.05 33.23 -12.89
N THR A 292 0.85 33.76 -11.69
CA THR A 292 1.34 35.08 -11.28
C THR A 292 2.81 35.01 -10.83
N ASN A 293 3.13 34.12 -9.90
CA ASN A 293 4.44 34.00 -9.27
C ASN A 293 5.51 33.44 -10.21
N GLN A 294 5.13 32.69 -11.25
CA GLN A 294 6.08 32.26 -12.28
C GLN A 294 6.75 33.44 -12.98
N GLN A 295 6.21 34.66 -12.93
CA GLN A 295 6.89 35.86 -13.42
C GLN A 295 8.15 36.20 -12.60
N LYS A 296 8.14 35.90 -11.29
CA LYS A 296 9.23 36.14 -10.33
C LYS A 296 10.24 34.99 -10.28
N TRP A 297 9.78 33.76 -10.53
CA TRP A 297 10.62 32.58 -10.48
C TRP A 297 11.43 32.39 -11.76
N LYS A 298 12.67 31.91 -11.63
CA LYS A 298 13.59 31.65 -12.74
C LYS A 298 13.40 30.22 -13.25
N LYS A 299 13.45 29.26 -12.34
CA LYS A 299 13.31 27.82 -12.60
C LYS A 299 12.54 27.19 -11.45
N VAL A 300 11.50 26.43 -11.79
CA VAL A 300 10.53 25.87 -10.85
C VAL A 300 10.59 24.36 -10.93
N LEU A 301 10.93 23.70 -9.82
CA LEU A 301 10.83 22.26 -9.71
C LEU A 301 9.35 21.87 -9.67
N LEU A 302 8.94 21.09 -10.66
CA LEU A 302 7.63 20.45 -10.71
C LEU A 302 7.83 18.94 -10.56
N PRO A 303 7.20 18.29 -9.58
CA PRO A 303 7.37 16.86 -9.35
C PRO A 303 7.08 16.05 -10.62
N SER A 304 8.04 15.25 -11.07
CA SER A 304 7.84 14.21 -12.09
C SER A 304 7.54 12.86 -11.42
N ARG A 305 7.16 11.87 -12.24
CA ARG A 305 6.91 10.51 -11.78
C ARG A 305 8.15 9.90 -11.09
N CYS A 306 7.93 9.22 -9.98
CA CYS A 306 8.92 8.40 -9.27
C CYS A 306 8.22 7.14 -8.73
N TYR A 307 8.25 6.06 -9.52
CA TYR A 307 7.54 4.80 -9.25
C TYR A 307 6.06 5.01 -8.95
N ASN A 308 5.66 4.78 -7.69
CA ASN A 308 4.29 4.90 -7.20
C ASN A 308 3.86 6.35 -6.92
N SER A 309 4.78 7.33 -6.97
CA SER A 309 4.42 8.75 -6.99
C SER A 309 4.24 9.21 -8.44
N PRO A 310 3.01 9.54 -8.90
CA PRO A 310 2.77 9.88 -10.30
C PRO A 310 3.36 11.24 -10.75
N GLY A 311 3.74 12.09 -9.79
CA GLY A 311 4.15 13.47 -10.01
C GLY A 311 2.95 14.42 -10.09
N ALA A 312 3.21 15.70 -10.38
CA ALA A 312 2.17 16.72 -10.37
C ALA A 312 1.20 16.62 -11.57
N SER A 313 -0.03 17.08 -11.35
CA SER A 313 -1.08 17.13 -12.34
C SER A 313 -0.75 18.01 -13.55
N ARG A 314 -1.43 17.74 -14.67
CA ARG A 314 -1.33 18.54 -15.89
C ARG A 314 -1.63 20.02 -15.62
N ALA A 315 -2.64 20.31 -14.81
CA ALA A 315 -3.02 21.68 -14.48
C ALA A 315 -1.87 22.50 -13.86
N ILE A 316 -1.04 21.88 -13.02
CA ILE A 316 0.12 22.52 -12.39
C ILE A 316 1.23 22.76 -13.41
N TYR A 317 1.50 21.80 -14.28
CA TYR A 317 2.45 21.98 -15.38
C TYR A 317 2.00 23.07 -16.36
N SER A 318 0.74 23.10 -16.75
CA SER A 318 0.18 24.12 -17.64
C SER A 318 0.20 25.53 -17.04
N ALA A 319 0.32 25.68 -15.71
CA ALA A 319 0.43 26.98 -15.05
C ALA A 319 1.83 27.62 -15.15
N ILE A 320 2.87 26.83 -15.49
CA ILE A 320 4.26 27.28 -15.56
C ILE A 320 4.77 27.15 -17.02
N PRO A 321 5.40 28.17 -17.62
CA PRO A 321 5.92 28.06 -18.99
C PRO A 321 6.99 26.94 -19.12
N PRO A 322 6.99 26.13 -20.19
CA PRO A 322 7.92 24.99 -20.35
C PRO A 322 9.40 25.33 -20.09
N LYS A 323 9.86 26.49 -20.57
CA LYS A 323 11.24 26.97 -20.36
C LYS A 323 11.66 27.12 -18.89
N LYS A 324 10.70 27.34 -17.99
CA LYS A 324 10.90 27.51 -16.54
C LYS A 324 10.69 26.23 -15.75
N GLN A 325 10.16 25.17 -16.34
CA GLN A 325 9.90 23.91 -15.65
C GLN A 325 11.21 23.13 -15.46
N LEU A 326 11.42 22.61 -14.26
CA LEU A 326 12.38 21.55 -13.95
C LEU A 326 11.57 20.31 -13.53
N ALA A 327 11.38 19.39 -14.47
CA ALA A 327 10.57 18.19 -14.28
C ALA A 327 11.45 17.04 -13.77
N ILE A 328 11.61 16.94 -12.45
CA ILE A 328 12.36 15.87 -11.78
C ILE A 328 11.58 15.33 -10.58
N PRO A 329 11.89 14.13 -10.07
CA PRO A 329 11.28 13.62 -8.85
C PRO A 329 11.44 14.60 -7.69
N SER A 330 10.41 14.74 -6.84
CA SER A 330 10.50 15.61 -5.68
C SER A 330 11.64 15.16 -4.76
N PRO A 331 12.55 16.06 -4.34
CA PRO A 331 13.62 15.70 -3.41
C PRO A 331 13.11 15.21 -2.05
N ILE A 332 11.87 15.60 -1.68
CA ILE A 332 11.23 15.21 -0.42
C ILE A 332 10.99 13.70 -0.37
N ILE A 333 10.70 13.06 -1.51
CA ILE A 333 10.55 11.59 -1.64
C ILE A 333 11.77 10.88 -1.02
N PHE A 334 12.96 11.29 -1.43
CA PHE A 334 14.21 10.70 -0.94
C PHE A 334 14.55 11.08 0.51
N MET A 335 14.15 12.29 0.92
CA MET A 335 14.39 12.79 2.28
C MET A 335 13.56 12.02 3.30
N LYS A 336 12.27 11.78 3.04
CA LYS A 336 11.36 11.10 3.96
C LYS A 336 11.52 9.57 3.94
N ALA A 337 11.92 9.00 2.80
CA ALA A 337 12.17 7.56 2.70
C ALA A 337 13.29 7.10 3.66
N ARG A 338 14.29 7.95 3.92
CA ARG A 338 15.39 7.71 4.88
C ARG A 338 14.95 8.12 6.29
N LYS A 339 14.42 7.17 7.06
CA LYS A 339 13.93 7.46 8.42
C LYS A 339 15.10 7.84 9.31
N ASN A 340 14.93 8.87 10.11
CA ASN A 340 15.91 9.24 11.14
C ASN A 340 15.81 8.33 12.37
N ARG A 341 16.75 8.42 13.30
CA ARG A 341 16.81 7.53 14.48
C ARG A 341 15.51 7.50 15.32
N ILE A 342 14.78 8.61 15.39
CA ILE A 342 13.53 8.70 16.14
C ILE A 342 12.41 7.99 15.37
N GLU A 343 12.30 8.24 14.07
CA GLU A 343 11.34 7.54 13.19
C GLU A 343 11.64 6.03 13.15
N ILE A 344 12.91 5.60 13.07
CA ILE A 344 13.30 4.18 13.13
C ILE A 344 12.84 3.53 14.44
N GLY A 345 13.11 4.18 15.58
CA GLY A 345 12.67 3.70 16.89
C GLY A 345 11.15 3.60 16.99
N GLY A 346 10.45 4.64 16.53
CA GLY A 346 8.98 4.67 16.48
C GLY A 346 8.39 3.56 15.62
N MET A 347 8.93 3.33 14.41
CA MET A 347 8.49 2.27 13.52
C MET A 347 8.61 0.90 14.20
N ARG A 348 9.75 0.60 14.85
CA ARG A 348 9.94 -0.68 15.57
C ARG A 348 8.91 -0.88 16.68
N GLU A 349 8.67 0.15 17.48
CA GLU A 349 7.70 0.08 18.58
C GLU A 349 6.24 -0.03 18.08
N ALA A 350 5.90 0.66 16.98
CA ALA A 350 4.60 0.54 16.33
C ALA A 350 4.33 -0.90 15.88
N HIS A 351 5.32 -1.56 15.27
CA HIS A 351 5.16 -2.95 14.84
C HIS A 351 5.06 -3.95 16.00
N ILE A 352 5.69 -3.68 17.15
CA ILE A 352 5.50 -4.51 18.36
C ILE A 352 4.05 -4.39 18.85
N ARG A 353 3.50 -3.17 18.93
CA ARG A 353 2.09 -2.96 19.33
C ARG A 353 1.11 -3.58 18.34
N ASP A 354 1.40 -3.49 17.05
CA ASP A 354 0.57 -4.10 16.01
C ASP A 354 0.59 -5.62 16.10
N ALA A 355 1.77 -6.21 16.33
CA ALA A 355 1.91 -7.66 16.52
C ALA A 355 1.14 -8.16 17.75
N VAL A 356 1.08 -7.36 18.83
CA VAL A 356 0.25 -7.67 20.01
C VAL A 356 -1.23 -7.71 19.63
N ALA A 357 -1.72 -6.69 18.93
CA ALA A 357 -3.11 -6.65 18.47
C ALA A 357 -3.46 -7.85 17.60
N LEU A 358 -2.58 -8.20 16.64
CA LEU A 358 -2.83 -9.29 15.71
C LEU A 358 -2.76 -10.66 16.39
N CYS A 359 -1.79 -10.90 17.29
CA CYS A 359 -1.72 -12.16 18.05
C CYS A 359 -2.93 -12.34 18.96
N ASP A 360 -3.40 -11.28 19.62
CA ASP A 360 -4.56 -11.36 20.52
C ASP A 360 -5.87 -11.54 19.75
N PHE A 361 -6.00 -10.85 18.60
CA PHE A 361 -7.13 -11.06 17.68
C PHE A 361 -7.17 -12.49 17.13
N LEU A 362 -6.05 -13.02 16.64
CA LEU A 362 -6.01 -14.38 16.07
C LEU A 362 -6.30 -15.45 17.12
N ALA A 363 -5.82 -15.26 18.36
CA ALA A 363 -6.17 -16.12 19.49
C ALA A 363 -7.69 -16.10 19.75
N TYR A 364 -8.30 -14.92 19.76
CA TYR A 364 -9.74 -14.75 19.94
C TYR A 364 -10.54 -15.38 18.79
N LEU A 365 -10.11 -15.18 17.54
CA LEU A 365 -10.77 -15.71 16.35
C LEU A 365 -10.80 -17.24 16.38
N GLU A 366 -9.66 -17.89 16.62
CA GLU A 366 -9.56 -19.35 16.70
C GLU A 366 -10.44 -19.92 17.84
N GLU A 367 -10.42 -19.31 19.02
CA GLU A 367 -11.27 -19.71 20.16
C GLU A 367 -12.76 -19.55 19.84
N ALA A 368 -13.14 -18.43 19.24
CA ALA A 368 -14.53 -18.13 18.94
C ALA A 368 -15.11 -19.09 17.88
N ILE A 369 -14.35 -19.40 16.82
CA ILE A 369 -14.77 -20.35 15.80
C ILE A 369 -14.83 -21.77 16.38
N ALA A 370 -13.86 -22.17 17.20
CA ALA A 370 -13.89 -23.46 17.90
C ALA A 370 -15.10 -23.60 18.85
N ALA A 371 -15.57 -22.49 19.42
CA ALA A 371 -16.78 -22.43 20.23
C ALA A 371 -18.09 -22.40 19.40
N GLY A 372 -18.01 -22.48 18.07
CA GLY A 372 -19.16 -22.51 17.17
C GLY A 372 -19.75 -21.13 16.83
N LYS A 373 -19.05 -20.02 17.15
CA LYS A 373 -19.47 -18.69 16.69
C LYS A 373 -19.26 -18.61 15.18
N GLU A 374 -20.29 -18.21 14.45
CA GLU A 374 -20.18 -17.97 13.01
C GLU A 374 -19.41 -16.67 12.74
N TRP A 375 -18.52 -16.72 11.75
CA TRP A 375 -17.73 -15.59 11.29
C TRP A 375 -17.80 -15.45 9.78
N ASN A 376 -17.69 -14.21 9.34
CA ASN A 376 -17.53 -13.84 7.94
C ASN A 376 -16.38 -12.85 7.79
N GLU A 377 -16.00 -12.55 6.56
CA GLU A 377 -14.82 -11.74 6.23
C GLU A 377 -14.93 -10.30 6.73
N LEU A 378 -16.13 -9.72 6.65
CA LEU A 378 -16.37 -8.36 7.13
C LEU A 378 -16.18 -8.26 8.65
N GLN A 379 -16.65 -9.26 9.40
CA GLN A 379 -16.46 -9.31 10.85
C GLN A 379 -14.98 -9.46 11.21
N VAL A 380 -14.23 -10.30 10.49
CA VAL A 380 -12.77 -10.41 10.67
C VAL A 380 -12.09 -9.06 10.46
N ALA A 381 -12.42 -8.37 9.37
CA ALA A 381 -11.83 -7.07 9.05
C ALA A 381 -12.15 -6.00 10.12
N GLN A 382 -13.40 -5.95 10.60
CA GLN A 382 -13.83 -5.00 11.62
C GLN A 382 -13.18 -5.28 12.99
N GLU A 383 -13.10 -6.54 13.38
CA GLU A 383 -12.60 -6.93 14.69
C GLU A 383 -11.08 -6.74 14.79
N VAL A 384 -10.30 -7.12 13.77
CA VAL A 384 -8.84 -6.88 13.81
C VAL A 384 -8.51 -5.38 13.91
N ASP A 385 -9.28 -4.53 13.22
CA ASP A 385 -9.15 -3.07 13.31
C ASP A 385 -9.48 -2.56 14.73
N GLN A 386 -10.46 -3.17 15.39
CA GLN A 386 -10.82 -2.84 16.77
C GLN A 386 -9.70 -3.20 17.75
N PHE A 387 -9.10 -4.39 17.64
CA PHE A 387 -7.94 -4.77 18.47
C PHE A 387 -6.75 -3.82 18.27
N ARG A 388 -6.55 -3.29 17.05
CA ARG A 388 -5.54 -2.25 16.78
C ARG A 388 -5.87 -0.90 17.40
N ARG A 389 -7.16 -0.51 17.44
CA ARG A 389 -7.59 0.75 18.07
C ARG A 389 -7.37 0.76 19.58
N GLU A 390 -7.32 -0.40 20.21
CA GLU A 390 -7.01 -0.54 21.64
C GLU A 390 -5.54 -0.31 21.99
N GLN A 391 -4.65 -0.39 20.99
CA GLN A 391 -3.22 -0.20 21.21
C GLN A 391 -2.87 1.27 21.44
N ASN A 392 -1.88 1.53 22.30
CA ASN A 392 -1.40 2.88 22.55
C ASN A 392 -0.89 3.54 21.26
N LEU A 393 -1.06 4.86 21.15
CA LEU A 393 -0.70 5.69 20.00
C LEU A 393 -1.46 5.39 18.70
N SER A 394 -2.40 4.44 18.70
CA SER A 394 -3.19 4.08 17.52
C SER A 394 -3.98 5.27 16.96
N ARG A 395 -4.05 5.31 15.64
CA ARG A 395 -4.78 6.29 14.82
C ARG A 395 -5.71 5.62 13.81
N GLY A 396 -5.95 4.32 13.98
CA GLY A 396 -6.79 3.51 13.10
C GLY A 396 -5.99 2.77 12.02
N PRO A 397 -6.69 2.12 11.08
CA PRO A 397 -6.05 1.30 10.05
C PRO A 397 -5.27 2.16 9.04
N SER A 398 -4.22 1.57 8.45
CA SER A 398 -3.39 2.21 7.40
C SER A 398 -3.91 1.97 5.98
N PHE A 399 -4.83 1.03 5.80
CA PHE A 399 -5.59 0.77 4.57
C PHE A 399 -6.83 -0.07 4.91
N PRO A 400 -7.82 -0.21 4.02
CA PRO A 400 -8.96 -1.08 4.27
C PRO A 400 -8.51 -2.54 4.41
N THR A 401 -8.77 -3.15 5.56
CA THR A 401 -8.37 -4.53 5.84
C THR A 401 -8.92 -5.51 4.79
N ILE A 402 -8.03 -6.32 4.24
CA ILE A 402 -8.31 -7.42 3.33
C ILE A 402 -8.46 -8.69 4.17
N ALA A 403 -9.66 -9.28 4.14
CA ALA A 403 -9.93 -10.58 4.75
C ALA A 403 -10.58 -11.47 3.68
N GLY A 404 -9.82 -12.39 3.10
CA GLY A 404 -10.27 -13.27 2.01
C GLY A 404 -10.22 -14.74 2.40
N PHE A 405 -11.38 -15.37 2.51
CA PHE A 405 -11.52 -16.79 2.82
C PHE A 405 -11.69 -17.63 1.55
N GLY A 406 -10.94 -18.73 1.46
CA GLY A 406 -10.96 -19.65 0.33
C GLY A 406 -10.82 -18.91 -1.01
N PRO A 407 -11.79 -19.03 -1.95
CA PRO A 407 -11.67 -18.43 -3.27
C PRO A 407 -11.48 -16.91 -3.26
N ASN A 408 -12.00 -16.20 -2.24
CA ASN A 408 -11.83 -14.76 -2.12
C ASN A 408 -10.36 -14.39 -1.79
N GLY A 409 -9.64 -15.25 -1.06
CA GLY A 409 -8.21 -15.09 -0.80
C GLY A 409 -7.34 -15.20 -2.06
N ALA A 410 -7.85 -15.78 -3.15
CA ALA A 410 -7.18 -15.82 -4.45
C ALA A 410 -7.19 -14.48 -5.20
N SER A 411 -7.83 -13.44 -4.65
CA SER A 411 -7.79 -12.08 -5.20
C SER A 411 -6.88 -11.20 -4.33
N PRO A 412 -5.72 -10.75 -4.83
CA PRO A 412 -4.72 -10.04 -4.02
C PRO A 412 -5.29 -8.84 -3.26
N HIS A 413 -6.19 -8.09 -3.88
CA HIS A 413 -6.79 -6.85 -3.37
C HIS A 413 -8.29 -7.02 -3.04
N TYR A 414 -8.70 -8.22 -2.63
CA TYR A 414 -10.08 -8.46 -2.19
C TYR A 414 -10.43 -7.56 -0.99
N SER A 415 -11.46 -6.74 -1.12
CA SER A 415 -12.05 -6.04 0.02
C SER A 415 -13.43 -6.64 0.28
N PRO A 416 -13.72 -7.13 1.50
CA PRO A 416 -15.05 -7.60 1.83
C PRO A 416 -16.04 -6.43 1.80
N PHE A 417 -17.19 -6.62 1.16
CA PHE A 417 -18.34 -5.72 1.20
C PHE A 417 -19.62 -6.53 1.42
N GLU A 418 -20.71 -5.87 1.82
CA GLU A 418 -21.94 -6.56 2.25
C GLU A 418 -22.42 -7.64 1.27
N SER A 419 -22.33 -7.38 -0.04
CA SER A 419 -22.77 -8.33 -1.07
C SER A 419 -21.70 -9.32 -1.56
N SER A 420 -20.43 -9.19 -1.16
CA SER A 420 -19.38 -10.21 -1.40
C SER A 420 -19.19 -11.16 -0.22
N ASN A 421 -19.63 -10.77 0.97
CA ASN A 421 -19.47 -11.45 2.25
C ASN A 421 -20.43 -12.66 2.40
N LEU A 422 -20.42 -13.56 1.41
CA LEU A 422 -21.35 -14.68 1.29
C LEU A 422 -20.81 -15.99 1.88
N LEU A 423 -19.49 -16.07 2.10
CA LEU A 423 -18.83 -17.26 2.63
C LEU A 423 -18.75 -17.20 4.15
N LYS A 424 -19.16 -18.28 4.81
CA LYS A 424 -18.87 -18.51 6.22
C LYS A 424 -17.43 -18.98 6.34
N ILE A 425 -16.69 -18.40 7.27
CA ILE A 425 -15.32 -18.80 7.56
C ILE A 425 -15.38 -20.09 8.39
N ASP A 426 -14.76 -21.14 7.88
CA ASP A 426 -14.65 -22.44 8.53
C ASP A 426 -13.25 -23.07 8.33
N GLY A 427 -13.13 -24.37 8.61
CA GLY A 427 -11.88 -25.11 8.49
C GLY A 427 -11.56 -25.66 7.11
N SER A 428 -12.28 -25.28 6.05
CA SER A 428 -12.18 -25.91 4.72
C SER A 428 -11.10 -25.32 3.82
N SER A 429 -10.60 -24.12 4.10
CA SER A 429 -9.55 -23.47 3.30
C SER A 429 -8.78 -22.40 4.08
N THR A 430 -7.90 -21.69 3.39
CA THR A 430 -7.09 -20.58 3.91
C THR A 430 -7.91 -19.31 4.13
N LEU A 431 -7.54 -18.56 5.17
CA LEU A 431 -7.94 -17.17 5.37
C LEU A 431 -6.72 -16.27 5.18
N VAL A 432 -6.71 -15.46 4.13
CA VAL A 432 -5.71 -14.40 3.91
C VAL A 432 -6.18 -13.16 4.67
N LEU A 433 -5.40 -12.71 5.64
CA LEU A 433 -5.65 -11.51 6.41
C LEU A 433 -4.50 -10.53 6.21
N ASP A 434 -4.76 -9.47 5.46
CA ASP A 434 -3.83 -8.39 5.18
C ASP A 434 -4.39 -7.09 5.77
N SER A 435 -3.63 -6.51 6.69
CA SER A 435 -4.09 -5.42 7.53
C SER A 435 -2.94 -4.66 8.16
N GLY A 436 -3.15 -3.38 8.45
CA GLY A 436 -2.15 -2.54 9.08
C GLY A 436 -2.76 -1.39 9.88
N GLY A 437 -1.91 -0.67 10.62
CA GLY A 437 -2.30 0.39 11.53
C GLY A 437 -1.39 1.61 11.42
N HIS A 438 -1.99 2.78 11.58
CA HIS A 438 -1.26 4.00 11.86
C HIS A 438 -1.11 4.18 13.37
N TYR A 439 0.11 4.53 13.78
CA TYR A 439 0.45 4.93 15.12
C TYR A 439 1.14 6.30 15.04
N LEU A 440 1.06 7.12 16.09
CA LEU A 440 1.73 8.45 16.07
C LEU A 440 3.24 8.37 15.77
N ASP A 441 3.85 7.22 16.01
CA ASP A 441 5.26 6.93 15.85
C ASP A 441 5.59 5.97 14.68
N GLY A 442 4.59 5.47 13.93
CA GLY A 442 4.86 4.55 12.82
C GLY A 442 3.65 4.14 11.99
N THR A 443 3.88 3.34 10.96
CA THR A 443 2.84 2.71 10.14
C THR A 443 3.22 1.26 9.92
N THR A 444 2.23 0.38 10.02
CA THR A 444 2.41 -1.06 9.88
C THR A 444 1.68 -1.57 8.65
N ASP A 445 2.22 -2.66 8.13
CA ASP A 445 1.64 -3.47 7.06
C ASP A 445 1.99 -4.94 7.34
N VAL A 446 0.98 -5.81 7.33
CA VAL A 446 1.18 -7.22 7.65
C VAL A 446 0.06 -8.08 7.10
N THR A 447 0.47 -8.96 6.20
CA THR A 447 -0.30 -10.12 5.77
C THR A 447 0.09 -11.41 6.50
N ARG A 448 -0.91 -12.11 7.03
CA ARG A 448 -0.81 -13.52 7.42
C ARG A 448 -1.90 -14.34 6.74
N THR A 449 -1.49 -15.49 6.21
CA THR A 449 -2.42 -16.52 5.76
C THR A 449 -2.50 -17.61 6.83
N ILE A 450 -3.69 -17.92 7.31
CA ILE A 450 -3.94 -18.98 8.30
C ILE A 450 -4.86 -20.06 7.73
N HIS A 451 -4.96 -21.19 8.44
CA HIS A 451 -5.92 -22.25 8.13
C HIS A 451 -6.57 -22.71 9.44
N LEU A 452 -7.90 -22.82 9.49
CA LEU A 452 -8.60 -23.16 10.74
C LEU A 452 -8.83 -24.67 10.91
N GLY A 453 -8.87 -25.43 9.82
CA GLY A 453 -8.95 -26.91 9.83
C GLY A 453 -7.62 -27.57 9.45
N THR A 454 -7.70 -28.60 8.60
CA THR A 454 -6.55 -29.34 8.05
C THR A 454 -6.27 -28.91 6.61
N PRO A 455 -5.11 -28.31 6.31
CA PRO A 455 -4.79 -27.86 4.97
C PRO A 455 -4.47 -29.03 4.04
N THR A 456 -4.77 -28.86 2.76
CA THR A 456 -4.38 -29.77 1.68
C THR A 456 -2.87 -29.76 1.42
N ASP A 457 -2.36 -30.79 0.73
CA ASP A 457 -0.95 -30.84 0.36
C ASP A 457 -0.53 -29.67 -0.53
N PHE A 458 -1.42 -29.22 -1.43
CA PHE A 458 -1.12 -28.11 -2.32
C PHE A 458 -1.17 -26.75 -1.60
N GLU A 459 -2.10 -26.52 -0.67
CA GLU A 459 -2.08 -25.33 0.20
C GLU A 459 -0.78 -25.26 1.01
N ARG A 460 -0.31 -26.40 1.55
CA ARG A 460 0.97 -26.48 2.27
C ARG A 460 2.17 -26.23 1.36
N GLU A 461 2.18 -26.79 0.16
CA GLU A 461 3.26 -26.57 -0.81
C GLU A 461 3.35 -25.09 -1.22
N ALA A 462 2.23 -24.51 -1.64
CA ALA A 462 2.15 -23.11 -2.04
C ALA A 462 2.59 -22.18 -0.91
N TYR A 463 2.08 -22.39 0.31
CA TYR A 463 2.48 -21.61 1.48
C TYR A 463 3.96 -21.72 1.77
N THR A 464 4.51 -22.93 1.72
CA THR A 464 5.92 -23.15 2.03
C THR A 464 6.83 -22.50 1.01
N ARG A 465 6.47 -22.51 -0.28
CA ARG A 465 7.24 -21.81 -1.33
C ARG A 465 7.20 -20.29 -1.15
N VAL A 466 6.04 -19.72 -0.84
CA VAL A 466 5.91 -18.29 -0.51
C VAL A 466 6.80 -17.94 0.69
N LEU A 467 6.75 -18.75 1.76
CA LEU A 467 7.58 -18.56 2.95
C LEU A 467 9.08 -18.66 2.62
N MET A 468 9.50 -19.64 1.82
CA MET A 468 10.90 -19.75 1.37
C MET A 468 11.36 -18.48 0.66
N GLY A 469 10.53 -17.91 -0.21
CA GLY A 469 10.83 -16.66 -0.91
C GLY A 469 11.04 -15.49 0.05
N SER A 470 10.11 -15.30 1.00
CA SER A 470 10.23 -14.25 2.02
C SER A 470 11.48 -14.43 2.88
N ILE A 471 11.77 -15.66 3.33
CA ILE A 471 12.98 -15.95 4.11
C ILE A 471 14.26 -15.62 3.32
N GLN A 472 14.31 -15.99 2.04
CA GLN A 472 15.46 -15.73 1.18
C GLN A 472 15.70 -14.23 0.99
N LEU A 473 14.64 -13.46 0.75
CA LEU A 473 14.73 -12.01 0.65
C LEU A 473 15.19 -11.39 1.97
N ALA A 474 14.52 -11.71 3.07
CA ALA A 474 14.80 -11.16 4.40
C ALA A 474 16.19 -11.54 4.94
N SER A 475 16.78 -12.63 4.45
CA SER A 475 18.13 -13.09 4.85
C SER A 475 19.27 -12.47 4.04
N LEU A 476 18.96 -11.70 2.99
CA LEU A 476 19.97 -11.19 2.07
C LEU A 476 20.96 -10.23 2.76
N VAL A 477 22.24 -10.42 2.47
CA VAL A 477 23.34 -9.49 2.75
C VAL A 477 24.03 -9.18 1.44
N PHE A 478 24.14 -7.91 1.08
CA PHE A 478 24.47 -7.49 -0.29
C PHE A 478 25.26 -6.18 -0.33
N PRO A 479 26.04 -5.92 -1.41
CA PRO A 479 26.71 -4.63 -1.62
C PRO A 479 25.73 -3.45 -1.69
N PHE A 480 26.14 -2.27 -1.22
CA PHE A 480 25.25 -1.11 -1.09
C PHE A 480 24.67 -0.57 -2.42
N ASP A 481 25.27 -0.93 -3.56
CA ASP A 481 24.97 -0.44 -4.89
C ASP A 481 24.07 -1.38 -5.71
N VAL A 482 23.61 -2.50 -5.12
CA VAL A 482 22.65 -3.39 -5.79
C VAL A 482 21.31 -2.67 -6.00
N PRO A 483 20.78 -2.65 -7.24
CA PRO A 483 19.46 -2.09 -7.53
C PRO A 483 18.33 -2.88 -6.87
N MET A 484 17.31 -2.18 -6.38
CA MET A 484 16.17 -2.78 -5.67
C MET A 484 15.40 -3.82 -6.50
N ASN A 485 15.24 -3.63 -7.80
CA ASN A 485 14.59 -4.62 -8.67
C ASN A 485 15.32 -5.97 -8.74
N SER A 486 16.63 -5.99 -8.50
CA SER A 486 17.47 -7.16 -8.74
C SER A 486 17.28 -8.24 -7.68
N ILE A 487 16.72 -7.88 -6.51
CA ILE A 487 16.52 -8.81 -5.40
C ILE A 487 15.13 -9.47 -5.42
N ASP A 488 14.19 -8.95 -6.22
CA ASP A 488 12.82 -9.46 -6.32
C ASP A 488 12.76 -10.95 -6.73
N VAL A 489 13.72 -11.40 -7.55
CA VAL A 489 13.83 -12.80 -7.98
C VAL A 489 14.06 -13.77 -6.83
N LEU A 490 14.60 -13.32 -5.69
CA LEU A 490 14.81 -14.16 -4.51
C LEU A 490 13.47 -14.59 -3.89
N ALA A 491 12.49 -13.69 -3.87
CA ALA A 491 11.15 -13.99 -3.37
C ALA A 491 10.36 -14.89 -4.33
N ARG A 492 10.66 -14.82 -5.64
CA ARG A 492 9.96 -15.59 -6.68
C ARG A 492 10.56 -16.96 -6.95
N GLY A 493 11.86 -17.12 -6.77
CA GLY A 493 12.62 -18.33 -7.12
C GLY A 493 11.93 -19.63 -6.68
N PRO A 494 11.55 -19.78 -5.39
CA PRO A 494 10.87 -20.98 -4.89
C PRO A 494 9.53 -21.29 -5.56
N LEU A 495 8.79 -20.28 -6.03
CA LEU A 495 7.54 -20.48 -6.78
C LEU A 495 7.83 -20.86 -8.24
N TRP A 496 8.77 -20.17 -8.88
CA TRP A 496 9.16 -20.42 -10.27
C TRP A 496 9.72 -21.83 -10.49
N GLU A 497 10.42 -22.40 -9.50
CA GLU A 497 10.86 -23.80 -9.53
C GLU A 497 9.72 -24.80 -9.73
N ALA A 498 8.48 -24.45 -9.34
CA ALA A 498 7.28 -25.25 -9.54
C ALA A 498 6.34 -24.72 -10.64
N GLY A 499 6.79 -23.73 -11.42
CA GLY A 499 5.95 -23.09 -12.43
C GLY A 499 4.83 -22.21 -11.86
N LEU A 500 4.91 -21.84 -10.58
CA LEU A 500 3.97 -20.94 -9.90
C LEU A 500 4.46 -19.49 -9.94
N ASN A 501 3.59 -18.50 -9.79
CA ASN A 501 3.97 -17.08 -9.77
C ASN A 501 2.90 -16.20 -9.08
N TYR A 502 3.21 -14.92 -8.85
CA TYR A 502 2.27 -13.87 -8.44
C TYR A 502 2.44 -12.60 -9.29
N LEU A 503 1.33 -11.87 -9.49
CA LEU A 503 1.23 -10.76 -10.45
C LEU A 503 1.25 -9.36 -9.81
N HIS A 504 1.96 -9.21 -8.69
CA HIS A 504 2.23 -7.93 -8.05
C HIS A 504 3.72 -7.80 -7.70
N ALA A 505 4.14 -6.61 -7.27
CA ALA A 505 5.49 -6.37 -6.75
C ALA A 505 5.72 -7.21 -5.48
N THR A 506 6.95 -7.58 -5.19
CA THR A 506 7.33 -8.25 -3.93
C THR A 506 7.30 -7.29 -2.74
N GLY A 507 7.33 -5.97 -2.98
CA GLY A 507 7.24 -5.01 -1.90
C GLY A 507 7.26 -3.55 -2.31
N HIS A 508 6.91 -2.69 -1.35
CA HIS A 508 6.87 -1.24 -1.46
C HIS A 508 7.45 -0.57 -0.20
N GLY A 509 7.84 0.70 -0.29
CA GLY A 509 8.25 1.45 0.90
C GLY A 509 7.09 1.69 1.86
N VAL A 510 7.39 1.87 3.16
CA VAL A 510 6.40 2.17 4.21
C VAL A 510 6.78 3.46 4.94
N GLY A 511 5.86 4.43 5.01
CA GLY A 511 6.08 5.74 5.62
C GLY A 511 6.01 5.74 7.15
N ALA A 512 6.67 6.70 7.80
CA ALA A 512 6.60 6.87 9.25
C ALA A 512 5.38 7.73 9.63
N PHE A 513 4.28 7.05 9.98
CA PHE A 513 2.96 7.68 10.19
C PHE A 513 2.56 8.53 8.97
N LEU A 514 2.65 7.94 7.78
CA LEU A 514 2.36 8.53 6.46
C LEU A 514 1.67 7.48 5.59
N THR A 515 1.84 7.47 4.26
CA THR A 515 1.27 6.43 3.40
C THR A 515 1.90 5.07 3.70
N VAL A 516 1.09 4.02 3.62
CA VAL A 516 1.57 2.63 3.72
C VAL A 516 2.37 2.24 2.49
N HIS A 517 2.00 2.75 1.30
CA HIS A 517 2.78 2.66 0.07
C HIS A 517 3.59 3.95 -0.14
N GLU A 518 4.90 3.88 0.02
CA GLU A 518 5.78 5.05 0.02
C GLU A 518 6.88 4.97 -1.06
N ALA A 519 6.86 5.91 -2.00
CA ALA A 519 7.97 6.10 -2.93
C ALA A 519 9.27 6.50 -2.17
N PRO A 520 10.47 6.14 -2.66
CA PRO A 520 10.74 5.56 -3.98
C PRO A 520 10.97 4.04 -3.95
N ILE A 521 10.68 3.37 -2.83
CA ILE A 521 11.06 1.96 -2.66
C ILE A 521 10.03 1.08 -3.35
N THR A 522 10.49 0.24 -4.28
CA THR A 522 9.68 -0.77 -4.95
C THR A 522 10.56 -1.98 -5.26
N ILE A 523 10.07 -3.17 -4.91
CA ILE A 523 10.76 -4.45 -5.15
C ILE A 523 9.97 -5.18 -6.23
N ALA A 524 10.36 -4.98 -7.48
CA ALA A 524 9.73 -5.62 -8.62
C ALA A 524 10.77 -5.85 -9.73
N TYR A 525 10.93 -7.06 -10.25
CA TYR A 525 11.89 -7.30 -11.33
C TYR A 525 11.58 -6.50 -12.63
N THR A 526 10.35 -6.00 -12.77
CA THR A 526 9.89 -5.22 -13.94
C THR A 526 10.17 -3.72 -13.83
N MET A 527 10.50 -3.19 -12.64
CA MET A 527 10.78 -1.76 -12.43
C MET A 527 11.57 -1.50 -11.15
N GLY A 528 12.32 -0.41 -11.06
CA GLY A 528 13.05 -0.08 -9.82
C GLY A 528 14.56 -0.18 -9.95
N ASN A 529 15.21 0.81 -10.56
CA ASN A 529 16.67 0.82 -10.71
C ASN A 529 17.40 1.61 -9.62
N LEU A 530 16.67 2.16 -8.64
CA LEU A 530 17.27 2.85 -7.50
C LEU A 530 17.81 1.84 -6.48
N THR A 531 18.79 2.28 -5.69
CA THR A 531 19.45 1.44 -4.68
C THR A 531 18.89 1.70 -3.29
N PHE A 532 19.05 0.72 -2.40
CA PHE A 532 18.65 0.87 -1.00
C PHE A 532 19.50 1.90 -0.25
N GLN A 533 18.93 2.49 0.79
CA GLN A 533 19.63 3.35 1.74
C GLN A 533 19.33 2.89 3.17
N GLU A 534 20.30 3.06 4.08
CA GLU A 534 20.09 2.83 5.50
C GLU A 534 18.91 3.66 6.03
N GLY A 535 18.05 3.02 6.83
CA GLY A 535 16.83 3.65 7.37
C GLY A 535 15.63 3.59 6.43
N TYR A 536 15.71 2.87 5.31
CA TYR A 536 14.53 2.50 4.51
C TYR A 536 13.72 1.42 5.23
N PHE A 537 12.39 1.52 5.12
CA PHE A 537 11.42 0.52 5.56
C PHE A 537 10.57 0.13 4.36
N PHE A 538 10.39 -1.16 4.13
CA PHE A 538 9.64 -1.68 2.99
C PHE A 538 9.00 -3.04 3.30
N SER A 539 7.91 -3.39 2.62
CA SER A 539 7.29 -4.71 2.71
C SER A 539 8.10 -5.78 1.96
N ASP A 540 8.09 -7.00 2.48
CA ASP A 540 8.45 -8.25 1.81
C ASP A 540 7.20 -9.12 1.83
N GLU A 541 6.44 -9.12 0.74
CA GLU A 541 5.07 -9.62 0.64
C GLU A 541 4.82 -10.62 -0.51
N PRO A 542 5.67 -11.65 -0.74
CA PRO A 542 5.38 -12.62 -1.79
C PRO A 542 4.03 -13.32 -1.58
N GLY A 543 3.45 -13.81 -2.68
CA GLY A 543 2.18 -14.52 -2.64
C GLY A 543 2.02 -15.59 -3.71
N TYR A 544 0.91 -16.30 -3.64
CA TYR A 544 0.42 -17.22 -4.64
C TYR A 544 -1.10 -17.24 -4.61
N TYR A 545 -1.73 -17.21 -5.77
CA TYR A 545 -3.18 -17.07 -5.88
C TYR A 545 -3.74 -18.13 -6.82
N HIS A 546 -4.45 -19.10 -6.28
CA HIS A 546 -5.09 -20.16 -7.04
C HIS A 546 -6.55 -19.78 -7.31
N GLU A 547 -6.78 -19.15 -8.47
CA GLU A 547 -8.09 -18.59 -8.85
C GLU A 547 -9.24 -19.57 -8.60
N GLY A 548 -10.28 -19.10 -7.92
CA GLY A 548 -11.46 -19.89 -7.59
C GLY A 548 -11.29 -20.88 -6.43
N HIS A 549 -10.12 -20.95 -5.80
CA HIS A 549 -9.82 -21.94 -4.75
C HIS A 549 -9.29 -21.31 -3.46
N PHE A 550 -8.06 -20.80 -3.45
CA PHE A 550 -7.41 -20.27 -2.25
C PHE A 550 -6.30 -19.28 -2.62
N GLY A 551 -5.81 -18.52 -1.63
CA GLY A 551 -4.64 -17.69 -1.80
C GLY A 551 -3.71 -17.78 -0.61
N VAL A 552 -2.46 -17.39 -0.85
CA VAL A 552 -1.45 -17.20 0.18
C VAL A 552 -0.74 -15.88 -0.10
N ARG A 553 -0.65 -15.02 0.91
CA ARG A 553 0.31 -13.92 0.95
C ARG A 553 0.93 -13.89 2.34
N LEU A 554 2.23 -13.65 2.40
CA LEU A 554 2.99 -13.58 3.64
C LEU A 554 3.83 -12.33 3.60
N GLU A 555 3.60 -11.45 4.58
CA GLU A 555 4.20 -10.13 4.53
C GLU A 555 4.79 -9.69 5.85
N ASN A 556 6.00 -9.14 5.77
CA ASN A 556 6.65 -8.42 6.85
C ASN A 556 7.19 -7.09 6.33
N VAL A 557 7.23 -6.08 7.20
CA VAL A 557 8.05 -4.89 6.96
C VAL A 557 9.49 -5.18 7.41
N LEU A 558 10.43 -4.81 6.55
CA LEU A 558 11.87 -4.93 6.73
C LEU A 558 12.53 -3.56 6.83
N GLU A 559 13.46 -3.41 7.77
CA GLU A 559 14.36 -2.27 7.88
C GLU A 559 15.69 -2.54 7.17
N VAL A 560 16.16 -1.60 6.36
CA VAL A 560 17.50 -1.64 5.75
C VAL A 560 18.55 -1.16 6.74
N VAL A 561 19.50 -2.04 7.07
CA VAL A 561 20.60 -1.76 7.99
C VAL A 561 21.95 -2.03 7.34
N LYS A 562 22.99 -1.33 7.79
CA LYS A 562 24.37 -1.70 7.48
C LYS A 562 24.70 -3.06 8.09
N LYS A 563 25.38 -3.92 7.32
CA LYS A 563 25.86 -5.22 7.77
C LYS A 563 27.37 -5.26 7.73
N LYS A 564 27.98 -5.83 8.77
CA LYS A 564 29.39 -6.21 8.77
C LYS A 564 29.50 -7.64 8.24
N THR A 565 30.37 -7.85 7.28
CA THR A 565 30.65 -9.15 6.67
C THR A 565 32.00 -9.69 7.16
N LYS A 566 32.20 -11.03 7.05
CA LYS A 566 33.46 -11.68 7.46
C LYS A 566 34.67 -11.16 6.67
N HIS A 567 34.46 -10.89 5.39
CA HIS A 567 35.44 -10.33 4.47
C HIS A 567 34.84 -9.08 3.82
N ASN A 568 35.68 -8.12 3.43
CA ASN A 568 35.26 -6.90 2.77
C ASN A 568 35.95 -6.80 1.41
N PHE A 569 35.18 -6.99 0.33
CA PHE A 569 35.67 -6.88 -1.04
C PHE A 569 35.66 -5.41 -1.48
N ASP A 570 34.50 -4.75 -1.51
CA ASP A 570 34.34 -3.39 -2.08
C ASP A 570 33.51 -2.42 -1.20
N GLY A 571 33.68 -2.48 0.12
CA GLY A 571 33.19 -1.41 1.00
C GLY A 571 31.91 -1.75 1.76
N GLN A 572 30.83 -0.99 1.50
CA GLN A 572 29.64 -1.00 2.36
C GLN A 572 28.65 -2.11 1.97
N TYR A 573 28.19 -2.86 2.96
CA TYR A 573 27.15 -3.88 2.79
C TYR A 573 25.89 -3.51 3.54
N PHE A 574 24.76 -3.85 2.96
CA PHE A 574 23.45 -3.79 3.59
C PHE A 574 22.91 -5.20 3.84
N GLY A 575 21.87 -5.23 4.65
CA GLY A 575 20.96 -6.35 4.79
C GLY A 575 19.73 -5.89 5.55
N PHE A 576 18.88 -6.84 5.91
CA PHE A 576 17.58 -6.51 6.47
C PHE A 576 17.43 -6.93 7.94
N VAL A 577 16.49 -6.29 8.61
CA VAL A 577 15.98 -6.68 9.93
C VAL A 577 14.45 -6.60 9.86
N PRO A 578 13.72 -7.70 10.09
CA PRO A 578 12.27 -7.65 10.16
C PRO A 578 11.82 -6.83 11.37
N VAL A 579 10.75 -6.06 11.20
CA VAL A 579 10.09 -5.34 12.31
C VAL A 579 8.68 -5.85 12.58
N THR A 580 8.04 -6.49 11.60
CA THR A 580 6.81 -7.27 11.82
C THR A 580 7.15 -8.56 12.57
N TYR A 581 6.51 -8.79 13.73
CA TYR A 581 6.79 -9.94 14.60
C TYR A 581 5.52 -10.76 14.90
N VAL A 582 4.83 -11.23 13.86
CA VAL A 582 3.66 -12.11 13.98
C VAL A 582 4.02 -13.54 13.56
N PRO A 583 3.62 -14.60 14.28
CA PRO A 583 3.92 -15.98 13.90
C PRO A 583 3.41 -16.33 12.49
N TYR A 584 4.14 -17.20 11.78
CA TYR A 584 3.63 -17.89 10.59
C TYR A 584 2.76 -19.08 11.03
N GLU A 585 1.86 -19.56 10.17
CA GLU A 585 0.91 -20.64 10.49
C GLU A 585 1.58 -22.02 10.37
N PRO A 586 1.88 -22.72 11.49
CA PRO A 586 2.66 -23.96 11.44
C PRO A 586 1.97 -25.07 10.66
N LYS A 587 0.63 -25.13 10.63
CA LYS A 587 -0.12 -26.17 9.89
C LYS A 587 0.12 -26.10 8.39
N LEU A 588 0.38 -24.90 7.86
CA LEU A 588 0.62 -24.67 6.43
C LEU A 588 2.09 -24.89 6.03
N ILE A 589 3.01 -25.09 6.99
CA ILE A 589 4.44 -25.25 6.69
C ILE A 589 4.77 -26.73 6.45
N ASN A 590 5.29 -27.02 5.27
CA ASN A 590 5.95 -28.29 4.97
C ASN A 590 7.44 -28.23 5.31
N VAL A 591 7.77 -28.53 6.56
CA VAL A 591 9.13 -28.47 7.10
C VAL A 591 10.16 -29.26 6.27
N LYS A 592 9.73 -30.33 5.57
CA LYS A 592 10.60 -31.13 4.69
C LYS A 592 11.11 -30.36 3.47
N MET A 593 10.41 -29.30 3.05
CA MET A 593 10.85 -28.41 1.95
C MET A 593 11.82 -27.33 2.44
N LEU A 594 11.91 -27.10 3.76
CA LEU A 594 12.76 -26.07 4.33
C LEU A 594 14.19 -26.60 4.53
N SER A 595 15.18 -25.85 3.99
CA SER A 595 16.59 -26.07 4.28
C SER A 595 16.90 -25.83 5.77
N PRO A 596 18.02 -26.36 6.30
CA PRO A 596 18.45 -26.04 7.67
C PRO A 596 18.54 -24.52 7.92
N GLN A 597 18.96 -23.75 6.93
CA GLN A 597 19.03 -22.28 7.02
C GLN A 597 17.65 -21.64 7.10
N HIS A 598 16.66 -22.12 6.34
CA HIS A 598 15.28 -21.65 6.46
C HIS A 598 14.72 -21.94 7.86
N ARG A 599 14.92 -23.16 8.37
CA ARG A 599 14.47 -23.57 9.71
C ARG A 599 15.13 -22.73 10.81
N LYS A 600 16.44 -22.50 10.69
CA LYS A 600 17.18 -21.63 11.62
C LYS A 600 16.64 -20.20 11.61
N TRP A 601 16.45 -19.59 10.43
CA TRP A 601 15.89 -18.24 10.33
C TRP A 601 14.52 -18.15 11.00
N LEU A 602 13.65 -19.16 10.77
CA LEU A 602 12.32 -19.21 11.36
C LEU A 602 12.36 -19.35 12.89
N ASN A 603 13.29 -20.15 13.43
CA ASN A 603 13.52 -20.25 14.87
C ASN A 603 14.05 -18.94 15.48
N ASP A 604 14.99 -18.27 14.81
CA ASP A 604 15.53 -16.98 15.25
C ASP A 604 14.41 -15.91 15.26
N TYR A 605 13.60 -15.88 14.21
CA TYR A 605 12.42 -15.03 14.08
C TYR A 605 11.39 -15.30 15.19
N ASN A 606 11.01 -16.57 15.38
CA ASN A 606 10.09 -16.99 16.45
C ASN A 606 10.64 -16.65 17.84
N THR A 607 11.95 -16.72 18.05
CA THR A 607 12.58 -16.28 19.30
C THR A 607 12.39 -14.78 19.54
N LYS A 608 12.54 -13.96 18.50
CA LYS A 608 12.27 -12.52 18.60
C LYS A 608 10.80 -12.23 18.91
N ILE A 609 9.86 -12.95 18.32
CA ILE A 609 8.44 -12.83 18.65
C ILE A 609 8.23 -13.10 20.15
N ARG A 610 8.71 -14.25 20.65
CA ARG A 610 8.55 -14.63 22.07
C ARG A 610 9.16 -13.60 23.03
N THR A 611 10.33 -13.05 22.68
CA THR A 611 11.03 -12.08 23.53
C THR A 611 10.38 -10.69 23.50
N LEU A 612 10.03 -10.18 22.32
CA LEU A 612 9.54 -8.80 22.16
C LEU A 612 8.02 -8.74 22.35
N VAL A 613 7.28 -9.46 21.50
CA VAL A 613 5.81 -9.46 21.50
C VAL A 613 5.28 -10.20 22.72
N GLY A 614 5.91 -11.32 23.09
CA GLY A 614 5.52 -12.07 24.31
C GLY A 614 5.70 -11.27 25.60
N ALA A 615 6.75 -10.44 25.70
CA ALA A 615 6.92 -9.54 26.83
C ALA A 615 5.85 -8.45 26.85
N GLU A 616 5.51 -7.88 25.69
CA GLU A 616 4.50 -6.83 25.58
C GLU A 616 3.08 -7.34 25.85
N LEU A 617 2.71 -8.52 25.32
CA LEU A 617 1.44 -9.19 25.62
C LEU A 617 1.25 -9.40 27.13
N LYS A 618 2.31 -9.86 27.82
CA LYS A 618 2.31 -10.00 29.29
C LYS A 618 2.15 -8.66 30.00
N ARG A 619 2.88 -7.63 29.55
CA ARG A 619 2.80 -6.27 30.11
C ARG A 619 1.39 -5.68 29.98
N GLN A 620 0.68 -6.01 28.91
CA GLN A 620 -0.70 -5.59 28.67
C GLN A 620 -1.75 -6.55 29.27
N HIS A 621 -1.35 -7.59 30.00
CA HIS A 621 -2.25 -8.63 30.54
C HIS A 621 -3.09 -9.40 29.50
N ARG A 622 -2.63 -9.45 28.24
CA ARG A 622 -3.27 -10.19 27.14
C ARG A 622 -2.77 -11.64 27.09
N LEU A 623 -3.14 -12.42 28.12
CA LEU A 623 -2.60 -13.77 28.32
C LEU A 623 -3.08 -14.78 27.28
N LYS A 624 -4.27 -14.61 26.71
CA LYS A 624 -4.78 -15.47 25.62
C LYS A 624 -3.88 -15.35 24.39
N GLY A 625 -3.66 -14.12 23.90
CA GLY A 625 -2.69 -13.85 22.83
C GLY A 625 -1.28 -14.34 23.17
N PHE A 626 -0.82 -14.22 24.42
CA PHE A 626 0.48 -14.74 24.85
C PHE A 626 0.60 -16.26 24.65
N TYR A 627 -0.36 -17.05 25.17
CA TYR A 627 -0.29 -18.51 25.05
C TYR A 627 -0.47 -18.99 23.61
N TRP A 628 -1.37 -18.35 22.85
CA TRP A 628 -1.53 -18.62 21.42
C TRP A 628 -0.22 -18.36 20.66
N MET A 629 0.43 -17.22 20.89
CA MET A 629 1.71 -16.91 20.25
C MET A 629 2.81 -17.93 20.63
N MET A 630 2.87 -18.35 21.89
CA MET A 630 3.83 -19.37 22.33
C MET A 630 3.63 -20.71 21.63
N ASP A 631 2.37 -21.12 21.43
CA ASP A 631 2.02 -22.34 20.69
C ASP A 631 2.46 -22.26 19.22
N LYS A 632 2.13 -21.15 18.54
CA LYS A 632 2.49 -20.92 17.14
C LYS A 632 3.99 -20.74 16.90
N THR A 633 4.77 -20.48 17.95
CA THR A 633 6.21 -20.24 17.87
C THR A 633 7.04 -21.41 18.41
N GLY A 634 6.50 -22.63 18.42
CA GLY A 634 7.25 -23.84 18.75
C GLY A 634 8.58 -23.97 17.98
N TYR A 635 9.57 -24.62 18.59
CA TYR A 635 10.88 -24.85 17.97
C TYR A 635 10.80 -25.89 16.84
N ILE A 636 11.47 -25.61 15.72
CA ILE A 636 11.52 -26.49 14.55
C ILE A 636 12.93 -27.12 14.44
N PRO A 637 13.09 -28.45 14.46
CA PRO A 637 14.41 -29.08 14.34
C PRO A 637 15.14 -28.70 13.06
N GLU A 638 16.35 -28.12 13.19
CA GLU A 638 17.16 -27.63 12.06
C GLU A 638 17.73 -28.77 11.19
N HIS A 639 17.93 -29.94 11.80
CA HIS A 639 18.33 -31.16 11.12
C HIS A 639 17.25 -32.21 11.32
N ASP A 640 16.95 -32.96 10.26
CA ASP A 640 16.15 -34.17 10.42
C ASP A 640 16.91 -35.07 11.38
N SER A 641 16.22 -35.61 12.39
CA SER A 641 16.82 -36.62 13.27
C SER A 641 17.19 -37.80 12.38
N SER A 642 18.44 -37.85 11.93
CA SER A 642 19.01 -39.03 11.33
C SER A 642 18.70 -40.19 12.26
N SER A 643 18.19 -41.27 11.71
CA SER A 643 18.02 -42.55 12.36
C SER A 643 19.38 -43.06 12.86
N SER A 644 19.87 -42.50 13.96
CA SER A 644 20.69 -43.21 14.92
C SER A 644 19.73 -43.93 15.87
N SER A 645 18.96 -44.88 15.32
CA SER A 645 18.45 -46.00 16.10
C SER A 645 19.64 -46.90 16.45
N GLY A 646 20.54 -46.38 17.28
CA GLY A 646 21.25 -47.22 18.23
C GLY A 646 20.23 -47.46 19.34
N SER A 647 19.59 -48.62 19.31
CA SER A 647 18.75 -49.13 20.37
C SER A 647 19.52 -49.10 21.70
N ILE A 648 19.35 -48.03 22.47
CA ILE A 648 19.59 -48.12 23.91
C ILE A 648 18.37 -48.85 24.46
N SER A 649 18.50 -50.17 24.50
CA SER A 649 17.56 -51.03 25.19
C SER A 649 17.44 -50.54 26.63
N VAL A 650 16.23 -50.16 27.03
CA VAL A 650 15.86 -49.87 28.42
C VAL A 650 15.85 -51.22 29.16
N THR A 651 17.03 -51.74 29.48
CA THR A 651 17.24 -52.97 30.29
C THR A 651 18.63 -52.97 30.94
N ALA A 652 19.11 -51.82 31.41
CA ALA A 652 20.35 -51.75 32.20
C ALA A 652 20.33 -50.65 33.28
N LEU A 653 19.19 -50.47 33.96
CA LEU A 653 19.04 -49.48 35.04
C LEU A 653 18.49 -50.09 36.34
N LEU A 654 18.86 -51.34 36.63
CA LEU A 654 18.45 -52.06 37.85
C LEU A 654 19.57 -52.87 38.55
N LEU A 655 20.85 -52.62 38.25
CA LEU A 655 21.96 -53.36 38.86
C LEU A 655 23.16 -52.47 39.25
N THR A 656 22.92 -51.35 39.93
CA THR A 656 23.95 -50.66 40.74
C THR A 656 23.32 -49.99 41.96
N ALA A 657 22.58 -50.77 42.74
CA ALA A 657 22.05 -50.38 44.05
C ALA A 657 22.33 -51.47 45.09
N MET A 658 23.58 -51.93 45.18
CA MET A 658 24.09 -52.70 46.32
C MET A 658 25.62 -52.76 46.21
N GLN A 659 26.31 -51.83 46.88
CA GLN A 659 27.66 -51.96 47.44
C GLN A 659 28.19 -50.54 47.70
N PHE A 660 27.84 -49.94 48.83
CA PHE A 660 28.67 -48.94 49.53
C PHE A 660 28.06 -48.64 50.91
N VAL A 661 27.97 -49.66 51.76
CA VAL A 661 27.89 -49.50 53.22
C VAL A 661 28.65 -50.65 53.86
N ALA A 662 29.95 -50.48 54.06
CA ALA A 662 30.73 -51.10 55.14
C ALA A 662 32.16 -50.55 55.08
N PHE A 663 32.76 -50.37 56.27
CA PHE A 663 34.13 -49.90 56.53
C PHE A 663 34.35 -48.37 56.53
N SER A 664 33.73 -47.71 57.52
CA SER A 664 34.52 -46.81 58.37
C SER A 664 34.45 -47.32 59.82
N ARG A 665 35.56 -47.94 60.28
CA ARG A 665 35.98 -47.95 61.68
C ARG A 665 37.36 -48.61 61.82
N ARG A 666 38.25 -47.82 62.43
CA ARG A 666 39.51 -48.14 63.12
C ARG A 666 40.81 -48.05 62.31
N GLY A 667 41.60 -47.03 62.65
CA GLY A 667 43.04 -47.23 62.87
C GLY A 667 43.98 -46.06 62.59
N LEU A 668 43.82 -44.90 63.25
CA LEU A 668 44.85 -44.15 64.00
C LEU A 668 44.32 -42.77 64.43
#